data_AF-A0A364LK75-F1
#
_entry.id   AF-A0A364LK75-F1
#
_cell.length_a   1.000
_cell.length_b   1.000
_cell.length_c   1.000
_cell.angle_alpha   90.00
_cell.angle_beta   90.00
_cell.angle_gamma   90.00
#
_symmetry.space_group_name_H-M   'P 1'
#
loop_
_entity.id
_entity.type
_entity.pdbx_description
1 polymer ?
#
loop_
_entity_poly.entity_id
_entity_poly.type
_entity_poly.pdbx_seq_one_letter_code
_entity_poly.pdbx_strand_id
1 'polypeptide(L)'
;MTFLVTYLGTDTEHTQDTNTFYPRGESLSGAANAVAGTLRDKLVSDKVEHLVSDQQILIDGPTTLGTEVGDRIARGVLAMIDALSRGEKDFAIAAHSRGAVQGILSAHEMERIQNLFKQDPLPANLIDEIKKSPCPYTRAAFNTTQLSERLGKINLENVGKHIQDAKISMFTIDPVPGGRYHGAPVAWVDPRFYRIPAIVKHYEQYVYQNERTRCFKAIVPACDSPDTVFKLTSLPGHHGTGSGNAKDQQFREVPKEKGVTTHVQDLLVLKLLDFYRRNNVEFKSDTDLKDAPISEEMKELISPLLALRNDPAKYKARLEKEYLAAYSEIVKNREAYKHFDNTGYAVLGQEQGIWALFGLNKNDRIIHYQGHNDTFLSTVVSEAMGENFLNYEHAQLYLNDLLKLGEDSTLAAMIENASRKFSVMARHVHQLSQPQLISESVHQDQFALALKETQGQELLSDALKFLIREVSEAYLNNEFKNAQERGEVFNAVSQAFATFTEAGQKYPLAANILDELQKGLKATLQTKQGMLIEQSSKVFKEIDRFHHLDALFKQLEPVLKLDNAELKEIQAILRQMQQEISSAREQQFSASKLALLTETYYMKLDAYRTGHSSPQALPYIDQINMLMLETLENQRAESTSVERKILESLETYRALEDFIRGLDDFQEFNLDLDLKEMQRELSDKQAILKQSTADYIFKEKIPLEKVEAICGETNKAFYSNVAYQAIALGTPDPALLAKEKEVEQQYERVGELEKVTARLQQKIEEQQASLAQNEELIAEQEGKINQRDQHIGIIEEELKKQSAVLEVNVTALGLEKAANTQLKAKYNDIEEAQCLILIEKKLSPLTQNYLQHLWKDIQKQAKSNEPFPNNWRQALNKDYPGVDHKLLVKFSITVNLLEKLNDRESTPDHSERVSNFYTMLDSSHKSLSQHRDERWNHFVAKAVVFVVATGILPGLAILGIMALAKGHSLGQSSGHAFFKTAREEITKSNPELIEEQSLDLNPGANGG
;
A
#
# COMPACT_ATOMS: atom_id res chain seq x y z
N MET A 1 -37.67 -21.07 18.90
CA MET A 1 -38.01 -20.93 20.34
C MET A 1 -38.45 -22.29 20.82
N THR A 2 -38.32 -22.54 22.12
CA THR A 2 -38.56 -23.84 22.74
C THR A 2 -39.78 -23.76 23.65
N PHE A 3 -40.74 -24.66 23.46
CA PHE A 3 -41.95 -24.69 24.27
C PHE A 3 -41.71 -25.47 25.57
N LEU A 4 -41.97 -24.84 26.72
CA LEU A 4 -41.78 -25.43 28.05
C LEU A 4 -43.08 -26.05 28.58
N VAL A 5 -43.00 -27.32 29.01
CA VAL A 5 -44.06 -28.01 29.74
C VAL A 5 -43.58 -28.32 31.15
N THR A 6 -44.20 -27.68 32.15
CA THR A 6 -43.91 -27.91 33.57
C THR A 6 -44.95 -28.85 34.18
N TYR A 7 -44.54 -29.96 34.82
CA TYR A 7 -45.44 -30.86 35.55
C TYR A 7 -45.11 -30.91 37.04
N LEU A 8 -46.04 -30.48 37.89
CA LEU A 8 -45.85 -30.53 39.33
C LEU A 8 -46.07 -31.96 39.89
N GLY A 9 -45.50 -32.21 41.07
CA GLY A 9 -45.69 -33.43 41.85
C GLY A 9 -47.06 -33.51 42.53
N THR A 10 -47.31 -34.61 43.26
CA THR A 10 -48.59 -34.84 43.97
C THR A 10 -48.74 -33.97 45.23
N ASP A 11 -47.63 -33.61 45.87
CA ASP A 11 -47.62 -32.85 47.13
C ASP A 11 -47.26 -31.36 46.91
N THR A 12 -47.19 -30.94 45.64
CA THR A 12 -46.88 -29.58 45.17
C THR A 12 -48.05 -29.05 44.36
N GLU A 13 -48.62 -27.91 44.77
CA GLU A 13 -49.57 -27.12 43.97
C GLU A 13 -48.85 -25.89 43.41
N HIS A 14 -49.38 -25.26 42.35
CA HIS A 14 -48.79 -24.04 41.82
C HIS A 14 -48.82 -22.87 42.83
N THR A 15 -47.69 -22.62 43.49
CA THR A 15 -47.53 -21.50 44.44
C THR A 15 -47.03 -20.24 43.72
N GLN A 16 -47.80 -19.16 43.82
CA GLN A 16 -47.43 -17.82 43.30
C GLN A 16 -46.57 -17.01 44.28
N ASP A 17 -46.45 -17.46 45.53
CA ASP A 17 -45.72 -16.83 46.62
C ASP A 17 -45.40 -17.91 47.69
N THR A 18 -44.81 -17.52 48.82
CA THR A 18 -44.53 -18.36 49.98
C THR A 18 -45.78 -19.02 50.57
N ASN A 19 -45.63 -20.22 51.15
CA ASN A 19 -46.64 -20.83 52.03
C ASN A 19 -46.01 -21.67 53.15
N THR A 20 -46.82 -22.23 54.05
CA THR A 20 -46.38 -22.99 55.24
C THR A 20 -45.51 -24.22 54.93
N PHE A 21 -45.63 -24.78 53.72
CA PHE A 21 -44.89 -25.95 53.25
C PHE A 21 -43.68 -25.56 52.40
N TYR A 22 -43.81 -24.47 51.63
CA TYR A 22 -42.80 -23.90 50.74
C TYR A 22 -42.52 -22.44 51.15
N PRO A 23 -41.72 -22.21 52.21
CA PRO A 23 -41.53 -20.88 52.81
C PRO A 23 -40.77 -19.89 51.92
N ARG A 24 -40.25 -20.32 50.77
CA ARG A 24 -39.66 -19.48 49.72
C ARG A 24 -40.35 -19.67 48.36
N GLY A 25 -41.56 -20.25 48.34
CA GLY A 25 -42.24 -20.70 47.13
C GLY A 25 -41.72 -22.03 46.59
N GLU A 26 -42.51 -22.69 45.74
CA GLU A 26 -42.17 -23.95 45.08
C GLU A 26 -41.26 -23.72 43.86
N SER A 27 -40.21 -24.55 43.73
CA SER A 27 -39.08 -24.32 42.81
C SER A 27 -39.44 -24.32 41.32
N LEU A 28 -40.28 -25.25 40.85
CA LEU A 28 -40.73 -25.30 39.46
C LEU A 28 -41.66 -24.13 39.13
N SER A 29 -42.57 -23.78 40.04
CA SER A 29 -43.48 -22.63 39.94
C SER A 29 -42.73 -21.31 39.90
N GLY A 30 -41.71 -21.12 40.74
CA GLY A 30 -40.85 -19.93 40.72
C GLY A 30 -40.03 -19.82 39.44
N ALA A 31 -39.39 -20.92 39.01
CA ALA A 31 -38.61 -20.95 37.77
C ALA A 31 -39.48 -20.71 36.51
N ALA A 32 -40.67 -21.32 36.43
CA ALA A 32 -41.62 -21.11 35.34
C ALA A 32 -42.20 -19.68 35.33
N ASN A 33 -42.35 -19.04 36.49
CA ASN A 33 -42.74 -17.62 36.57
C ASN A 33 -41.67 -16.64 36.06
N ALA A 34 -40.42 -17.07 35.87
CA ALA A 34 -39.36 -16.26 35.25
C ALA A 34 -39.34 -16.35 33.70
N VAL A 35 -40.09 -17.31 33.13
CA VAL A 35 -40.18 -17.55 31.68
C VAL A 35 -41.13 -16.53 31.02
N ALA A 36 -40.75 -16.06 29.84
CA ALA A 36 -41.51 -15.09 29.04
C ALA A 36 -42.72 -15.74 28.33
N GLY A 37 -43.57 -14.92 27.73
CA GLY A 37 -44.61 -15.36 26.80
C GLY A 37 -45.88 -14.51 26.85
N THR A 38 -46.59 -14.48 25.73
CA THR A 38 -47.90 -13.86 25.60
C THR A 38 -48.95 -14.78 26.23
N LEU A 39 -49.67 -14.31 27.25
CA LEU A 39 -50.79 -15.06 27.83
C LEU A 39 -51.81 -15.43 26.74
N ARG A 40 -52.25 -16.68 26.73
CA ARG A 40 -53.31 -17.18 25.83
C ARG A 40 -54.56 -17.50 26.64
N ASP A 41 -55.72 -17.34 26.01
CA ASP A 41 -56.99 -17.79 26.58
C ASP A 41 -56.87 -19.27 26.98
N LYS A 42 -57.17 -19.59 28.25
CA LYS A 42 -57.26 -20.99 28.65
C LYS A 42 -58.38 -21.65 27.85
N LEU A 43 -58.03 -22.58 26.96
CA LEU A 43 -58.99 -23.43 26.23
C LEU A 43 -59.88 -24.25 27.17
N VAL A 44 -59.47 -24.38 28.45
CA VAL A 44 -60.27 -24.89 29.56
C VAL A 44 -60.17 -23.93 30.75
N SER A 45 -61.29 -23.36 31.20
CA SER A 45 -61.33 -22.60 32.46
C SER A 45 -61.38 -23.56 33.65
N ASP A 46 -60.22 -24.06 34.07
CA ASP A 46 -60.05 -24.85 35.28
C ASP A 46 -58.82 -24.42 36.11
N LYS A 47 -58.59 -25.18 37.19
CA LYS A 47 -57.47 -25.00 38.13
C LYS A 47 -56.24 -25.86 37.81
N VAL A 48 -56.21 -26.61 36.71
CA VAL A 48 -55.16 -27.58 36.40
C VAL A 48 -54.05 -26.97 35.55
N GLU A 49 -54.41 -26.14 34.56
CA GLU A 49 -53.45 -25.49 33.67
C GLU A 49 -53.17 -24.06 34.13
N HIS A 50 -51.90 -23.76 34.42
CA HIS A 50 -51.40 -22.45 34.85
C HIS A 50 -50.35 -21.93 33.87
N LEU A 51 -50.02 -20.63 33.96
CA LEU A 51 -49.01 -19.94 33.14
C LEU A 51 -49.15 -20.16 31.62
N VAL A 52 -50.37 -20.40 31.12
CA VAL A 52 -50.65 -20.78 29.73
C VAL A 52 -50.29 -19.64 28.77
N SER A 53 -49.26 -19.84 27.93
CA SER A 53 -48.78 -18.85 26.96
C SER A 53 -48.48 -19.48 25.60
N ASP A 54 -47.91 -18.67 24.70
CA ASP A 54 -47.25 -19.10 23.47
C ASP A 54 -45.93 -19.87 23.72
N GLN A 55 -45.21 -19.59 24.80
CA GLN A 55 -43.92 -20.24 25.12
C GLN A 55 -44.01 -21.37 26.16
N GLN A 56 -45.03 -21.39 27.03
CA GLN A 56 -45.09 -22.38 28.11
C GLN A 56 -46.50 -22.80 28.56
N ILE A 57 -46.53 -23.90 29.33
CA ILE A 57 -47.65 -24.33 30.15
C ILE A 57 -47.13 -24.96 31.45
N LEU A 58 -47.78 -24.67 32.58
CA LEU A 58 -47.59 -25.38 33.85
C LEU A 58 -48.86 -26.21 34.14
N ILE A 59 -48.67 -27.45 34.56
CA ILE A 59 -49.73 -28.43 34.79
C ILE A 59 -49.62 -28.94 36.23
N ASP A 60 -50.67 -28.74 37.02
CA ASP A 60 -50.75 -29.27 38.38
C ASP A 60 -50.72 -30.80 38.38
N GLY A 61 -50.07 -31.35 39.40
CA GLY A 61 -49.88 -32.77 39.55
C GLY A 61 -51.17 -33.60 39.69
N PRO A 62 -51.02 -34.92 39.71
CA PRO A 62 -52.10 -35.85 40.02
C PRO A 62 -52.28 -35.97 41.54
N THR A 63 -53.50 -36.27 41.98
CA THR A 63 -53.75 -36.66 43.38
C THR A 63 -53.06 -37.99 43.73
N THR A 64 -52.99 -38.31 45.02
CA THR A 64 -52.40 -39.57 45.53
C THR A 64 -53.06 -40.84 44.96
N LEU A 65 -54.36 -40.78 44.64
CA LEU A 65 -55.08 -41.86 43.95
C LEU A 65 -54.72 -41.94 42.46
N GLY A 66 -54.28 -40.84 41.86
CA GLY A 66 -53.68 -40.82 40.53
C GLY A 66 -54.62 -41.13 39.38
N THR A 67 -55.94 -41.05 39.58
CA THR A 67 -56.98 -41.25 38.57
C THR A 67 -56.82 -40.29 37.38
N GLU A 68 -56.43 -39.05 37.65
CA GLU A 68 -56.30 -37.99 36.63
C GLU A 68 -54.99 -38.07 35.81
N VAL A 69 -54.21 -39.15 35.95
CA VAL A 69 -52.92 -39.32 35.23
C VAL A 69 -53.06 -39.14 33.73
N GLY A 70 -54.13 -39.70 33.14
CA GLY A 70 -54.40 -39.62 31.72
C GLY A 70 -54.71 -38.20 31.24
N ASP A 71 -55.41 -37.42 32.06
CA ASP A 71 -55.78 -36.03 31.79
C ASP A 71 -54.54 -35.13 31.74
N ARG A 72 -53.65 -35.23 32.74
CA ARG A 72 -52.41 -34.42 32.76
C ARG A 72 -51.49 -34.73 31.58
N ILE A 73 -51.31 -36.01 31.25
CA ILE A 73 -50.52 -36.44 30.08
C ILE A 73 -51.17 -35.91 28.80
N ALA A 74 -52.48 -36.11 28.62
CA ALA A 74 -53.19 -35.65 27.43
C ALA A 74 -53.11 -34.12 27.24
N ARG A 75 -53.20 -33.33 28.32
CA ARG A 75 -53.07 -31.86 28.26
C ARG A 75 -51.69 -31.40 27.82
N GLY A 76 -50.63 -31.94 28.43
CA GLY A 76 -49.26 -31.58 28.05
C GLY A 76 -48.90 -32.04 26.64
N VAL A 77 -49.37 -33.21 26.23
CA VAL A 77 -49.26 -33.69 24.83
C VAL A 77 -50.02 -32.76 23.88
N LEU A 78 -51.25 -32.35 24.20
CA LEU A 78 -51.99 -31.38 23.36
C LEU A 78 -51.33 -30.01 23.29
N ALA A 79 -50.66 -29.54 24.36
CA ALA A 79 -49.90 -28.30 24.34
C ALA A 79 -48.68 -28.39 23.39
N MET A 80 -47.95 -29.51 23.40
CA MET A 80 -46.83 -29.74 22.48
C MET A 80 -47.29 -29.92 21.01
N ILE A 81 -48.46 -30.53 20.77
CA ILE A 81 -49.05 -30.65 19.43
C ILE A 81 -49.57 -29.29 18.92
N ASP A 82 -50.18 -28.47 19.79
CA ASP A 82 -50.59 -27.10 19.44
C ASP A 82 -49.37 -26.23 19.08
N ALA A 83 -48.26 -26.39 19.81
CA ALA A 83 -46.97 -25.75 19.51
C ALA A 83 -46.37 -26.21 18.16
N LEU A 84 -46.37 -27.52 17.88
CA LEU A 84 -45.99 -28.04 16.55
C LEU A 84 -46.84 -27.45 15.41
N SER A 85 -48.10 -27.11 15.66
CA SER A 85 -48.97 -26.47 14.66
C SER A 85 -48.61 -25.00 14.36
N ARG A 86 -47.90 -24.33 15.29
CA ARG A 86 -47.37 -22.97 15.17
C ARG A 86 -45.96 -22.93 14.58
N GLY A 87 -45.15 -23.95 14.85
CA GLY A 87 -43.80 -24.09 14.30
C GLY A 87 -42.71 -24.38 15.33
N GLU A 88 -43.04 -24.50 16.62
CA GLU A 88 -42.06 -24.89 17.63
C GLU A 88 -41.74 -26.39 17.51
N LYS A 89 -40.45 -26.71 17.32
CA LYS A 89 -39.90 -28.08 17.17
C LYS A 89 -39.18 -28.57 18.42
N ASP A 90 -38.79 -27.63 19.27
CA ASP A 90 -37.94 -27.85 20.43
C ASP A 90 -38.83 -27.82 21.68
N PHE A 91 -38.73 -28.84 22.52
CA PHE A 91 -39.54 -28.99 23.74
C PHE A 91 -38.67 -29.16 24.98
N ALA A 92 -38.97 -28.41 26.03
CA ALA A 92 -38.41 -28.60 27.36
C ALA A 92 -39.49 -29.16 28.28
N ILE A 93 -39.19 -30.22 29.04
CA ILE A 93 -40.06 -30.75 30.09
C ILE A 93 -39.33 -30.62 31.43
N ALA A 94 -39.88 -29.83 32.36
CA ALA A 94 -39.36 -29.72 33.72
C ALA A 94 -40.41 -30.23 34.72
N ALA A 95 -40.03 -31.17 35.60
CA ALA A 95 -41.05 -31.91 36.33
C ALA A 95 -40.57 -32.55 37.64
N HIS A 96 -41.47 -32.70 38.61
CA HIS A 96 -41.21 -33.32 39.92
C HIS A 96 -42.12 -34.53 40.19
N SER A 97 -41.62 -35.53 40.93
CA SER A 97 -42.43 -36.62 41.50
C SER A 97 -43.27 -37.36 40.44
N ARG A 98 -44.58 -37.53 40.67
CA ARG A 98 -45.51 -38.09 39.66
C ARG A 98 -45.62 -37.23 38.41
N GLY A 99 -45.38 -35.92 38.49
CA GLY A 99 -45.26 -35.04 37.32
C GLY A 99 -44.08 -35.42 36.44
N ALA A 100 -42.94 -35.82 37.01
CA ALA A 100 -41.81 -36.32 36.23
C ALA A 100 -42.12 -37.66 35.54
N VAL A 101 -42.90 -38.53 36.20
CA VAL A 101 -43.42 -39.76 35.59
C VAL A 101 -44.44 -39.47 34.47
N GLN A 102 -45.28 -38.43 34.61
CA GLN A 102 -46.13 -37.93 33.52
C GLN A 102 -45.29 -37.40 32.36
N GLY A 103 -44.25 -36.63 32.61
CA GLY A 103 -43.32 -36.12 31.60
C GLY A 103 -42.70 -37.23 30.75
N ILE A 104 -42.27 -38.34 31.37
CA ILE A 104 -41.75 -39.52 30.66
C ILE A 104 -42.83 -40.12 29.75
N LEU A 105 -44.06 -40.32 30.25
CA LEU A 105 -45.15 -40.85 29.42
C LEU A 105 -45.56 -39.88 28.29
N SER A 106 -45.54 -38.57 28.53
CA SER A 106 -45.82 -37.56 27.50
C SER A 106 -44.77 -37.59 26.39
N ALA A 107 -43.49 -37.82 26.69
CA ALA A 107 -42.46 -38.04 25.68
C ALA A 107 -42.72 -39.30 24.83
N HIS A 108 -43.18 -40.40 25.46
CA HIS A 108 -43.59 -41.62 24.75
C HIS A 108 -44.79 -41.40 23.83
N GLU A 109 -45.78 -40.60 24.25
CA GLU A 109 -46.91 -40.24 23.39
C GLU A 109 -46.49 -39.34 22.24
N MET A 110 -45.56 -38.39 22.45
CA MET A 110 -45.03 -37.54 21.36
C MET A 110 -44.24 -38.36 20.33
N GLU A 111 -43.41 -39.31 20.76
CA GLU A 111 -42.71 -40.21 19.81
C GLU A 111 -43.71 -41.11 19.06
N ARG A 112 -44.71 -41.67 19.75
CA ARG A 112 -45.79 -42.43 19.10
C ARG A 112 -46.46 -41.60 18.00
N ILE A 113 -46.77 -40.34 18.28
CA ILE A 113 -47.46 -39.47 17.32
C ILE A 113 -46.50 -39.06 16.18
N GLN A 114 -45.23 -38.76 16.46
CA GLN A 114 -44.21 -38.58 15.40
C GLN A 114 -44.17 -39.79 14.46
N ASN A 115 -44.22 -41.01 15.01
CA ASN A 115 -44.22 -42.24 14.24
C ASN A 115 -45.56 -42.52 13.51
N LEU A 116 -46.70 -41.96 13.94
CA LEU A 116 -47.93 -41.94 13.12
C LEU A 116 -47.74 -41.09 11.86
N PHE A 117 -47.09 -39.93 12.00
CA PHE A 117 -46.77 -39.04 10.87
C PHE A 117 -45.61 -39.53 9.97
N LYS A 118 -44.98 -40.67 10.28
CA LYS A 118 -44.00 -41.37 9.40
C LYS A 118 -44.63 -42.44 8.51
N GLN A 119 -45.92 -42.74 8.67
CA GLN A 119 -46.59 -43.80 7.91
C GLN A 119 -46.91 -43.35 6.49
N ASP A 120 -46.64 -44.23 5.52
CA ASP A 120 -47.02 -44.06 4.12
C ASP A 120 -47.91 -45.24 3.68
N PRO A 121 -49.18 -45.01 3.29
CA PRO A 121 -49.89 -43.73 3.33
C PRO A 121 -50.20 -43.28 4.77
N LEU A 122 -50.29 -41.96 4.95
CA LEU A 122 -50.66 -41.31 6.21
C LEU A 122 -52.08 -41.75 6.67
N PRO A 123 -52.35 -41.99 7.96
CA PRO A 123 -53.65 -42.48 8.42
C PRO A 123 -54.82 -41.54 8.08
N ALA A 124 -55.89 -42.10 7.50
CA ALA A 124 -57.04 -41.36 6.99
C ALA A 124 -57.82 -40.55 8.06
N ASN A 125 -57.64 -40.85 9.36
CA ASN A 125 -58.15 -40.04 10.46
C ASN A 125 -57.11 -39.94 11.60
N LEU A 126 -56.16 -39.01 11.43
CA LEU A 126 -55.12 -38.73 12.43
C LEU A 126 -55.67 -38.38 13.83
N ILE A 127 -56.84 -37.73 13.93
CA ILE A 127 -57.42 -37.38 15.23
C ILE A 127 -57.73 -38.65 16.03
N ASP A 128 -58.32 -39.66 15.40
CA ASP A 128 -58.65 -40.91 16.07
C ASP A 128 -57.43 -41.81 16.30
N GLU A 129 -56.38 -41.76 15.46
CA GLU A 129 -55.09 -42.41 15.77
C GLU A 129 -54.34 -41.74 16.93
N ILE A 130 -54.37 -40.41 17.03
CA ILE A 130 -53.80 -39.67 18.17
C ILE A 130 -54.51 -40.07 19.47
N LYS A 131 -55.85 -40.18 19.47
CA LYS A 131 -56.63 -40.64 20.62
C LYS A 131 -56.29 -42.06 21.09
N LYS A 132 -55.80 -42.95 20.22
CA LYS A 132 -55.40 -44.34 20.53
C LYS A 132 -54.05 -44.42 21.28
N SER A 133 -53.91 -43.70 22.40
CA SER A 133 -52.80 -43.94 23.32
C SER A 133 -52.81 -45.40 23.83
N PRO A 134 -51.63 -46.04 23.98
CA PRO A 134 -51.50 -47.32 24.65
C PRO A 134 -51.83 -47.24 26.16
N CYS A 135 -51.74 -46.06 26.78
CA CYS A 135 -52.20 -45.86 28.15
C CYS A 135 -53.74 -45.84 28.21
N PRO A 136 -54.40 -46.74 28.97
CA PRO A 136 -55.86 -46.74 29.09
C PRO A 136 -56.41 -45.41 29.63
N TYR A 137 -55.71 -44.79 30.59
CA TYR A 137 -56.11 -43.51 31.19
C TYR A 137 -55.96 -42.35 30.20
N THR A 138 -54.82 -42.22 29.51
CA THR A 138 -54.60 -41.13 28.54
C THR A 138 -55.55 -41.26 27.35
N ARG A 139 -55.81 -42.49 26.88
CA ARG A 139 -56.84 -42.78 25.88
C ARG A 139 -58.24 -42.38 26.35
N ALA A 140 -58.60 -42.64 27.62
CA ALA A 140 -59.89 -42.20 28.16
C ALA A 140 -59.99 -40.67 28.21
N ALA A 141 -58.94 -39.99 28.68
CA ALA A 141 -58.87 -38.53 28.74
C ALA A 141 -59.01 -37.87 27.35
N PHE A 142 -58.30 -38.37 26.34
CA PHE A 142 -58.42 -37.92 24.94
C PHE A 142 -59.83 -38.08 24.34
N ASN A 143 -60.68 -38.93 24.91
CA ASN A 143 -62.07 -39.13 24.50
C ASN A 143 -63.08 -38.35 25.36
N THR A 144 -62.63 -37.54 26.33
CA THR A 144 -63.50 -36.52 26.93
C THR A 144 -63.86 -35.46 25.90
N THR A 145 -65.08 -34.92 25.96
CA THR A 145 -65.55 -33.87 25.04
C THR A 145 -64.56 -32.71 24.96
N GLN A 146 -64.08 -32.26 26.12
CA GLN A 146 -63.18 -31.13 26.29
C GLN A 146 -61.82 -31.30 25.59
N LEU A 147 -61.13 -32.43 25.83
CA LEU A 147 -59.82 -32.67 25.21
C LEU A 147 -59.94 -33.12 23.75
N SER A 148 -61.04 -33.79 23.37
CA SER A 148 -61.34 -34.10 21.97
C SER A 148 -61.64 -32.83 21.15
N GLU A 149 -62.34 -31.86 21.71
CA GLU A 149 -62.56 -30.55 21.09
C GLU A 149 -61.27 -29.73 20.97
N ARG A 150 -60.39 -29.79 21.97
CA ARG A 150 -59.07 -29.15 21.91
C ARG A 150 -58.24 -29.74 20.77
N LEU A 151 -58.16 -31.07 20.68
CA LEU A 151 -57.46 -31.76 19.58
C LEU A 151 -58.04 -31.40 18.20
N GLY A 152 -59.37 -31.35 18.08
CA GLY A 152 -60.05 -31.01 16.82
C GLY A 152 -59.89 -29.55 16.36
N LYS A 153 -59.31 -28.67 17.19
CA LYS A 153 -59.00 -27.27 16.85
C LYS A 153 -57.55 -27.05 16.41
N ILE A 154 -56.67 -28.05 16.56
CA ILE A 154 -55.24 -27.93 16.20
C ILE A 154 -55.04 -28.17 14.69
N ASN A 155 -54.21 -27.35 14.05
CA ASN A 155 -53.85 -27.54 12.64
C ASN A 155 -52.85 -28.70 12.45
N LEU A 156 -53.39 -29.92 12.31
CA LEU A 156 -52.59 -31.14 12.12
C LEU A 156 -51.81 -31.18 10.79
N GLU A 157 -52.18 -30.39 9.78
CA GLU A 157 -51.38 -30.25 8.55
C GLU A 157 -50.05 -29.55 8.85
N ASN A 158 -50.07 -28.49 9.66
CA ASN A 158 -48.86 -27.83 10.14
C ASN A 158 -48.06 -28.71 11.11
N VAL A 159 -48.72 -29.51 11.97
CA VAL A 159 -48.02 -30.49 12.82
C VAL A 159 -47.20 -31.44 11.96
N GLY A 160 -47.77 -31.96 10.87
CA GLY A 160 -47.06 -32.86 9.94
C GLY A 160 -45.79 -32.27 9.32
N LYS A 161 -45.75 -30.94 9.11
CA LYS A 161 -44.58 -30.22 8.56
C LYS A 161 -43.42 -30.06 9.55
N HIS A 162 -43.66 -30.25 10.85
CA HIS A 162 -42.69 -29.95 11.90
C HIS A 162 -42.37 -31.13 12.82
N ILE A 163 -43.29 -32.11 12.96
CA ILE A 163 -43.17 -33.17 13.96
C ILE A 163 -41.98 -34.12 13.73
N GLN A 164 -41.49 -34.25 12.50
CA GLN A 164 -40.32 -35.09 12.21
C GLN A 164 -39.01 -34.49 12.75
N ASP A 165 -38.94 -33.17 12.89
CA ASP A 165 -37.83 -32.46 13.51
C ASP A 165 -37.99 -32.34 15.04
N ALA A 166 -39.10 -32.84 15.60
CA ALA A 166 -39.43 -32.65 17.01
C ALA A 166 -38.41 -33.36 17.92
N LYS A 167 -37.89 -32.62 18.91
CA LYS A 167 -36.97 -33.12 19.92
C LYS A 167 -37.35 -32.62 21.31
N ILE A 168 -37.12 -33.48 22.30
CA ILE A 168 -37.45 -33.20 23.70
C ILE A 168 -36.16 -33.17 24.54
N SER A 169 -36.07 -32.20 25.44
CA SER A 169 -35.13 -32.17 26.56
C SER A 169 -35.90 -32.27 27.86
N MET A 170 -35.38 -33.02 28.84
CA MET A 170 -36.06 -33.29 30.10
C MET A 170 -35.20 -32.94 31.31
N PHE A 171 -35.82 -32.33 32.31
CA PHE A 171 -35.29 -32.09 33.65
C PHE A 171 -36.26 -32.70 34.65
N THR A 172 -35.84 -33.77 35.31
CA THR A 172 -36.70 -34.57 36.20
C THR A 172 -36.19 -34.54 37.62
N ILE A 173 -37.07 -34.22 38.55
CA ILE A 173 -36.80 -34.18 39.98
C ILE A 173 -37.54 -35.36 40.61
N ASP A 174 -36.79 -36.36 41.05
CA ASP A 174 -37.25 -37.46 41.87
C ASP A 174 -38.51 -38.21 41.36
N PRO A 175 -38.49 -38.77 40.13
CA PRO A 175 -39.66 -39.39 39.48
C PRO A 175 -40.17 -40.62 40.25
N VAL A 176 -41.32 -40.48 40.92
CA VAL A 176 -41.93 -41.50 41.79
C VAL A 176 -43.32 -41.87 41.25
N PRO A 177 -43.64 -43.15 40.96
CA PRO A 177 -44.96 -43.59 40.48
C PRO A 177 -45.95 -43.91 41.62
N GLY A 178 -45.49 -43.90 42.88
CA GLY A 178 -46.19 -44.44 44.05
C GLY A 178 -45.80 -45.90 44.36
N GLY A 179 -46.52 -46.54 45.28
CA GLY A 179 -46.22 -47.90 45.75
C GLY A 179 -47.46 -48.67 46.22
N ARG A 180 -47.25 -49.82 46.87
CA ARG A 180 -48.35 -50.60 47.48
C ARG A 180 -48.44 -50.30 48.97
N TYR A 181 -49.60 -49.82 49.43
CA TYR A 181 -49.86 -49.54 50.84
C TYR A 181 -50.82 -50.60 51.40
N HIS A 182 -50.38 -51.38 52.39
CA HIS A 182 -51.08 -52.58 52.91
C HIS A 182 -51.62 -53.54 51.82
N GLY A 183 -50.89 -53.66 50.70
CA GLY A 183 -51.27 -54.50 49.56
C GLY A 183 -52.17 -53.81 48.53
N ALA A 184 -52.84 -52.70 48.87
CA ALA A 184 -53.60 -51.91 47.91
C ALA A 184 -52.64 -51.12 46.98
N PRO A 185 -52.88 -51.10 45.66
CA PRO A 185 -52.08 -50.30 44.72
C PRO A 185 -52.46 -48.81 44.84
N VAL A 186 -51.58 -48.02 45.43
CA VAL A 186 -51.55 -46.55 45.29
C VAL A 186 -50.35 -46.14 44.40
N ALA A 187 -49.98 -47.03 43.49
CA ALA A 187 -48.96 -46.88 42.47
C ALA A 187 -49.61 -46.90 41.08
N TRP A 188 -49.07 -46.13 40.15
CA TRP A 188 -49.24 -46.44 38.74
C TRP A 188 -48.32 -47.59 38.32
N VAL A 189 -48.71 -48.29 37.25
CA VAL A 189 -47.89 -49.34 36.62
C VAL A 189 -47.97 -49.17 35.10
N ASP A 190 -46.89 -48.69 34.50
CA ASP A 190 -46.68 -48.67 33.05
C ASP A 190 -45.21 -49.07 32.79
N PRO A 191 -44.92 -50.05 31.91
CA PRO A 191 -43.54 -50.46 31.63
C PRO A 191 -42.70 -49.33 31.02
N ARG A 192 -43.31 -48.31 30.41
CA ARG A 192 -42.61 -47.18 29.77
C ARG A 192 -41.95 -46.24 30.76
N PHE A 193 -42.30 -46.27 32.06
CA PHE A 193 -41.63 -45.43 33.06
C PHE A 193 -40.11 -45.66 33.12
N TYR A 194 -39.66 -46.86 32.79
CA TYR A 194 -38.26 -47.30 32.88
C TYR A 194 -37.48 -47.08 31.58
N ARG A 195 -38.07 -46.38 30.60
CA ARG A 195 -37.55 -46.20 29.24
C ARG A 195 -37.66 -44.73 28.83
N ILE A 196 -36.61 -44.14 28.30
CA ILE A 196 -36.60 -42.78 27.74
C ILE A 196 -36.59 -42.89 26.20
N PRO A 197 -37.63 -42.41 25.50
CA PRO A 197 -37.79 -42.60 24.05
C PRO A 197 -36.79 -41.77 23.25
N ALA A 198 -36.46 -42.21 22.04
CA ALA A 198 -35.42 -41.64 21.18
C ALA A 198 -35.71 -40.20 20.71
N ILE A 199 -36.94 -39.72 20.81
CA ILE A 199 -37.31 -38.30 20.64
C ILE A 199 -36.63 -37.40 21.71
N VAL A 200 -36.28 -37.95 22.87
CA VAL A 200 -35.56 -37.24 23.93
C VAL A 200 -34.07 -37.22 23.63
N LYS A 201 -33.47 -36.03 23.54
CA LYS A 201 -32.04 -35.83 23.23
C LYS A 201 -31.20 -35.53 24.47
N HIS A 202 -31.81 -34.93 25.49
CA HIS A 202 -31.17 -34.68 26.78
C HIS A 202 -32.12 -35.09 27.91
N TYR A 203 -31.64 -35.89 28.86
CA TYR A 203 -32.38 -36.30 30.05
C TYR A 203 -31.52 -36.05 31.29
N GLU A 204 -31.87 -35.00 32.05
CA GLU A 204 -31.23 -34.64 33.31
C GLU A 204 -32.15 -35.06 34.46
N GLN A 205 -31.61 -35.80 35.43
CA GLN A 205 -32.36 -36.35 36.57
C GLN A 205 -31.67 -36.03 37.90
N TYR A 206 -32.46 -35.55 38.85
CA TYR A 206 -32.08 -35.33 40.24
C TYR A 206 -32.81 -36.32 41.15
N VAL A 207 -32.11 -36.92 42.11
CA VAL A 207 -32.69 -37.84 43.10
C VAL A 207 -32.16 -37.58 44.50
N TYR A 208 -33.04 -37.63 45.49
CA TYR A 208 -32.68 -37.27 46.87
C TYR A 208 -32.11 -38.45 47.68
N GLN A 209 -31.04 -38.23 48.45
CA GLN A 209 -30.28 -39.26 49.16
C GLN A 209 -30.92 -39.71 50.48
N ASN A 210 -31.63 -38.83 51.19
CA ASN A 210 -32.13 -39.06 52.55
C ASN A 210 -33.64 -39.40 52.59
N GLU A 211 -34.28 -39.65 51.44
CA GLU A 211 -35.65 -40.16 51.42
C GLU A 211 -35.70 -41.64 51.83
N ARG A 212 -36.65 -41.98 52.70
CA ARG A 212 -36.78 -43.30 53.37
C ARG A 212 -38.22 -43.82 53.41
N THR A 213 -39.20 -43.00 53.01
CA THR A 213 -40.63 -43.29 53.11
C THR A 213 -41.05 -44.41 52.14
N ARG A 214 -41.95 -45.28 52.60
CA ARG A 214 -42.61 -46.27 51.73
C ARG A 214 -43.31 -45.60 50.56
N CYS A 215 -43.36 -46.28 49.42
CA CYS A 215 -43.95 -45.78 48.16
C CYS A 215 -43.19 -44.63 47.46
N PHE A 216 -42.11 -44.08 48.02
CA PHE A 216 -41.28 -43.03 47.41
C PHE A 216 -40.00 -43.56 46.73
N LYS A 217 -40.10 -44.71 46.06
CA LYS A 217 -39.02 -45.27 45.24
C LYS A 217 -38.95 -44.50 43.92
N ALA A 218 -37.87 -43.74 43.72
CA ALA A 218 -37.64 -43.02 42.47
C ALA A 218 -37.23 -44.00 41.36
N ILE A 219 -37.61 -43.70 40.12
CA ILE A 219 -37.24 -44.48 38.92
C ILE A 219 -35.99 -43.88 38.30
N VAL A 220 -35.00 -44.71 37.98
CA VAL A 220 -33.87 -44.35 37.12
C VAL A 220 -34.01 -45.15 35.81
N PRO A 221 -34.45 -44.52 34.71
CA PRO A 221 -34.78 -45.22 33.47
C PRO A 221 -33.54 -45.55 32.62
N ALA A 222 -33.71 -46.41 31.61
CA ALA A 222 -32.75 -46.62 30.52
C ALA A 222 -33.14 -45.80 29.27
N CYS A 223 -32.19 -45.37 28.47
CA CYS A 223 -32.45 -44.68 27.20
C CYS A 223 -32.66 -45.66 26.04
N ASP A 224 -33.61 -45.34 25.15
CA ASP A 224 -33.94 -46.13 23.97
C ASP A 224 -33.00 -45.84 22.78
N SER A 225 -32.36 -44.67 22.75
CA SER A 225 -31.27 -44.33 21.83
C SER A 225 -29.95 -44.10 22.58
N PRO A 226 -28.80 -44.53 22.03
CA PRO A 226 -27.48 -44.11 22.52
C PRO A 226 -27.20 -42.61 22.31
N ASP A 227 -27.96 -41.92 21.46
CA ASP A 227 -27.81 -40.47 21.21
C ASP A 227 -28.37 -39.61 22.37
N THR A 228 -29.16 -40.20 23.27
CA THR A 228 -29.78 -39.49 24.39
C THR A 228 -28.75 -39.24 25.50
N VAL A 229 -28.35 -37.98 25.69
CA VAL A 229 -27.42 -37.60 26.76
C VAL A 229 -28.13 -37.70 28.11
N PHE A 230 -27.74 -38.68 28.91
CA PHE A 230 -28.31 -38.97 30.23
C PHE A 230 -27.39 -38.49 31.36
N LYS A 231 -27.89 -37.63 32.27
CA LYS A 231 -27.17 -37.17 33.46
C LYS A 231 -28.01 -37.45 34.72
N LEU A 232 -27.53 -38.33 35.58
CA LEU A 232 -28.11 -38.60 36.90
C LEU A 232 -27.27 -37.95 38.00
N THR A 233 -27.91 -37.15 38.84
CA THR A 233 -27.27 -36.46 39.98
C THR A 233 -28.00 -36.82 41.27
N SER A 234 -27.28 -37.26 42.31
CA SER A 234 -27.86 -37.36 43.65
C SER A 234 -27.60 -36.10 44.46
N LEU A 235 -28.56 -35.72 45.32
CA LEU A 235 -28.46 -34.57 46.23
C LEU A 235 -28.98 -34.96 47.62
N PRO A 236 -28.47 -34.38 48.71
CA PRO A 236 -29.02 -34.61 50.04
C PRO A 236 -30.43 -34.01 50.18
N GLY A 237 -31.18 -34.48 51.16
CA GLY A 237 -32.59 -34.12 51.36
C GLY A 237 -33.57 -35.30 51.20
N HIS A 238 -34.85 -34.99 51.35
CA HIS A 238 -35.98 -35.89 51.13
C HIS A 238 -36.78 -35.50 49.87
N HIS A 239 -37.85 -36.22 49.56
CA HIS A 239 -38.62 -36.07 48.30
C HIS A 239 -39.04 -34.64 47.94
N GLY A 240 -39.34 -33.80 48.94
CA GLY A 240 -39.78 -32.41 48.76
C GLY A 240 -38.70 -31.34 48.94
N THR A 241 -37.46 -31.70 49.30
CA THR A 241 -36.44 -30.71 49.73
C THR A 241 -36.08 -29.72 48.63
N GLY A 242 -35.69 -30.18 47.44
CA GLY A 242 -35.35 -29.28 46.32
C GLY A 242 -36.57 -28.62 45.65
N SER A 243 -37.79 -29.05 45.97
CA SER A 243 -39.04 -28.34 45.63
C SER A 243 -39.35 -27.20 46.63
N GLY A 244 -38.59 -27.08 47.72
CA GLY A 244 -38.67 -25.97 48.69
C GLY A 244 -39.09 -26.35 50.12
N ASN A 245 -39.36 -27.64 50.41
CA ASN A 245 -39.68 -28.04 51.78
C ASN A 245 -38.41 -28.18 52.65
N ALA A 246 -38.13 -27.14 53.43
CA ALA A 246 -37.00 -27.07 54.38
C ALA A 246 -37.23 -27.85 55.70
N LYS A 247 -38.37 -28.51 55.87
CA LYS A 247 -38.77 -29.27 57.07
C LYS A 247 -38.71 -30.77 56.80
N ASP A 248 -39.02 -31.62 57.78
CA ASP A 248 -39.18 -33.07 57.51
C ASP A 248 -40.45 -33.38 56.70
N GLN A 249 -40.66 -34.65 56.33
CA GLN A 249 -41.87 -35.12 55.63
C GLN A 249 -43.16 -35.07 56.49
N GLN A 250 -43.10 -34.50 57.68
CA GLN A 250 -44.23 -34.21 58.57
C GLN A 250 -44.30 -32.71 58.94
N PHE A 251 -43.55 -31.86 58.21
CA PHE A 251 -43.43 -30.41 58.38
C PHE A 251 -42.93 -29.95 59.76
N ARG A 252 -42.11 -30.79 60.41
CA ARG A 252 -41.39 -30.46 61.65
C ARG A 252 -40.07 -29.76 61.32
N GLU A 253 -39.72 -28.73 62.09
CA GLU A 253 -38.43 -28.04 61.94
C GLU A 253 -37.25 -28.98 62.18
N VAL A 254 -36.19 -28.84 61.39
CA VAL A 254 -34.91 -29.49 61.66
C VAL A 254 -34.31 -28.89 62.95
N PRO A 255 -33.72 -29.70 63.86
CA PRO A 255 -33.12 -29.19 65.09
C PRO A 255 -32.01 -28.16 64.79
N LYS A 256 -32.06 -27.00 65.43
CA LYS A 256 -31.24 -25.82 65.08
C LYS A 256 -29.73 -26.08 65.19
N GLU A 257 -29.33 -26.98 66.09
CA GLU A 257 -27.96 -27.43 66.28
C GLU A 257 -27.38 -28.27 65.12
N LYS A 258 -28.23 -28.70 64.17
CA LYS A 258 -27.81 -29.44 62.96
C LYS A 258 -27.61 -28.57 61.72
N GLY A 259 -28.11 -27.32 61.72
CA GLY A 259 -28.08 -26.40 60.56
C GLY A 259 -29.42 -26.27 59.82
N VAL A 260 -29.36 -25.86 58.55
CA VAL A 260 -30.53 -25.57 57.69
C VAL A 260 -30.45 -26.30 56.34
N THR A 261 -31.60 -26.50 55.70
CA THR A 261 -31.77 -27.40 54.54
C THR A 261 -32.24 -26.70 53.25
N THR A 262 -32.28 -25.37 53.24
CA THR A 262 -32.78 -24.56 52.10
C THR A 262 -31.87 -24.59 50.88
N HIS A 263 -30.57 -24.86 51.04
CA HIS A 263 -29.57 -24.69 49.99
C HIS A 263 -29.72 -25.66 48.80
N VAL A 264 -30.37 -26.81 49.01
CA VAL A 264 -30.73 -27.73 47.92
C VAL A 264 -31.82 -27.13 47.00
N GLN A 265 -32.72 -26.29 47.51
CA GLN A 265 -33.65 -25.52 46.65
C GLN A 265 -32.89 -24.48 45.83
N ASP A 266 -31.95 -23.75 46.42
CA ASP A 266 -31.13 -22.75 45.70
C ASP A 266 -30.42 -23.40 44.50
N LEU A 267 -29.77 -24.53 44.74
CA LEU A 267 -29.13 -25.33 43.69
C LEU A 267 -30.13 -25.80 42.62
N LEU A 268 -31.29 -26.35 43.01
CA LEU A 268 -32.30 -26.83 42.06
C LEU A 268 -32.83 -25.71 41.15
N VAL A 269 -33.10 -24.52 41.70
CA VAL A 269 -33.57 -23.36 40.93
C VAL A 269 -32.50 -22.89 39.95
N LEU A 270 -31.23 -22.80 40.37
CA LEU A 270 -30.12 -22.48 39.45
C LEU A 270 -29.98 -23.51 38.32
N LYS A 271 -30.10 -24.81 38.64
CA LYS A 271 -30.07 -25.92 37.64
C LYS A 271 -31.24 -25.85 36.66
N LEU A 272 -32.44 -25.48 37.12
CA LEU A 272 -33.62 -25.26 36.27
C LEU A 272 -33.41 -24.09 35.30
N LEU A 273 -32.88 -22.96 35.76
CA LEU A 273 -32.61 -21.79 34.89
C LEU A 273 -31.52 -22.07 33.86
N ASP A 274 -30.47 -22.79 34.22
CA ASP A 274 -29.44 -23.27 33.29
C ASP A 274 -30.04 -24.24 32.26
N PHE A 275 -30.86 -25.20 32.68
CA PHE A 275 -31.57 -26.10 31.77
C PHE A 275 -32.50 -25.33 30.82
N TYR A 276 -33.25 -24.34 31.29
CA TYR A 276 -34.07 -23.46 30.44
C TYR A 276 -33.22 -22.68 29.44
N ARG A 277 -32.10 -22.07 29.88
CA ARG A 277 -31.15 -21.36 29.02
C ARG A 277 -30.55 -22.27 27.95
N ARG A 278 -30.00 -23.42 28.36
CA ARG A 278 -29.38 -24.42 27.45
C ARG A 278 -30.34 -24.91 26.37
N ASN A 279 -31.63 -24.89 26.66
CA ASN A 279 -32.68 -25.28 25.73
C ASN A 279 -33.37 -24.10 25.02
N ASN A 280 -32.84 -22.88 25.07
CA ASN A 280 -33.41 -21.70 24.38
C ASN A 280 -34.86 -21.36 24.78
N VAL A 281 -35.22 -21.59 26.05
CA VAL A 281 -36.44 -21.04 26.67
C VAL A 281 -36.21 -19.55 26.96
N GLU A 282 -37.17 -18.70 26.63
CA GLU A 282 -37.05 -17.25 26.75
C GLU A 282 -37.40 -16.76 28.17
N PHE A 283 -36.62 -15.82 28.71
CA PHE A 283 -36.81 -15.24 30.04
C PHE A 283 -37.43 -13.84 29.96
N LYS A 284 -38.22 -13.49 30.99
CA LYS A 284 -38.82 -12.16 31.18
C LYS A 284 -37.78 -11.02 31.15
N SER A 285 -38.25 -9.81 30.85
CA SER A 285 -37.39 -8.63 31.02
C SER A 285 -37.14 -8.32 32.50
N ASP A 286 -36.11 -7.52 32.76
CA ASP A 286 -35.76 -7.00 34.09
C ASP A 286 -36.86 -6.15 34.74
N THR A 287 -37.89 -5.77 33.97
CA THR A 287 -39.13 -5.15 34.47
C THR A 287 -40.15 -6.22 34.82
N ASP A 288 -40.53 -7.08 33.86
CA ASP A 288 -41.58 -8.09 34.06
C ASP A 288 -41.21 -9.16 35.10
N LEU A 289 -39.91 -9.34 35.38
CA LEU A 289 -39.40 -10.23 36.43
C LEU A 289 -39.58 -9.64 37.84
N LYS A 290 -39.58 -8.32 38.01
CA LYS A 290 -39.84 -7.67 39.32
C LYS A 290 -41.31 -7.82 39.71
N ASP A 291 -42.19 -7.62 38.73
CA ASP A 291 -43.64 -7.75 38.87
C ASP A 291 -44.11 -9.22 38.76
N ALA A 292 -43.19 -10.18 38.58
CA ALA A 292 -43.52 -11.60 38.56
C ALA A 292 -43.92 -12.12 39.96
N PRO A 293 -44.92 -13.02 40.05
CA PRO A 293 -45.28 -13.71 41.29
C PRO A 293 -44.22 -14.79 41.59
N ILE A 294 -43.17 -14.34 42.27
CA ILE A 294 -42.01 -15.09 42.76
C ILE A 294 -41.66 -14.46 44.12
N SER A 295 -41.28 -15.27 45.11
CA SER A 295 -40.81 -14.77 46.41
C SER A 295 -39.58 -13.88 46.28
N GLU A 296 -39.41 -12.90 47.17
CA GLU A 296 -38.26 -12.00 47.11
C GLU A 296 -36.94 -12.76 47.35
N GLU A 297 -36.92 -13.75 48.25
CA GLU A 297 -35.74 -14.60 48.50
C GLU A 297 -35.38 -15.53 47.31
N MET A 298 -36.27 -15.71 46.34
CA MET A 298 -35.96 -16.37 45.07
C MET A 298 -35.64 -15.34 43.98
N LYS A 299 -36.26 -14.15 43.97
CA LYS A 299 -35.85 -13.03 43.10
C LYS A 299 -34.40 -12.61 43.35
N GLU A 300 -33.95 -12.56 44.61
CA GLU A 300 -32.56 -12.27 44.97
C GLU A 300 -31.57 -13.30 44.39
N LEU A 301 -31.95 -14.58 44.34
CA LEU A 301 -31.15 -15.65 43.74
C LEU A 301 -31.10 -15.53 42.20
N ILE A 302 -32.26 -15.35 41.55
CA ILE A 302 -32.37 -15.50 40.09
C ILE A 302 -32.09 -14.21 39.32
N SER A 303 -32.40 -13.04 39.87
CA SER A 303 -32.30 -11.77 39.13
C SER A 303 -30.86 -11.38 38.77
N PRO A 304 -29.84 -11.54 39.65
CA PRO A 304 -28.45 -11.24 39.29
C PRO A 304 -27.91 -12.13 38.16
N LEU A 305 -28.41 -13.37 38.06
CA LEU A 305 -28.08 -14.31 36.99
C LEU A 305 -28.82 -13.97 35.69
N LEU A 306 -30.12 -13.70 35.76
CA LEU A 306 -30.95 -13.38 34.58
C LEU A 306 -30.63 -12.00 33.98
N ALA A 307 -30.13 -11.04 34.77
CA ALA A 307 -29.57 -9.78 34.24
C ALA A 307 -28.40 -10.01 33.27
N LEU A 308 -27.64 -11.11 33.43
CA LEU A 308 -26.54 -11.49 32.57
C LEU A 308 -26.96 -12.36 31.37
N ARG A 309 -28.26 -12.61 31.15
CA ARG A 309 -28.74 -13.58 30.13
C ARG A 309 -28.17 -13.34 28.72
N ASN A 310 -27.98 -12.08 28.34
CA ASN A 310 -27.46 -11.67 27.03
C ASN A 310 -25.92 -11.77 26.89
N ASP A 311 -25.20 -12.08 27.97
CA ASP A 311 -23.74 -12.26 27.97
C ASP A 311 -23.41 -13.72 28.39
N PRO A 312 -23.17 -14.63 27.42
CA PRO A 312 -22.97 -16.06 27.73
C PRO A 312 -21.79 -16.33 28.65
N ALA A 313 -20.70 -15.55 28.54
CA ALA A 313 -19.50 -15.74 29.34
C ALA A 313 -19.74 -15.32 30.80
N LYS A 314 -20.27 -14.10 31.02
CA LYS A 314 -20.57 -13.61 32.38
C LYS A 314 -21.69 -14.40 33.04
N TYR A 315 -22.70 -14.83 32.28
CA TYR A 315 -23.74 -15.73 32.79
C TYR A 315 -23.15 -17.04 33.30
N LYS A 316 -22.29 -17.70 32.49
CA LYS A 316 -21.64 -18.97 32.89
C LYS A 316 -20.79 -18.78 34.14
N ALA A 317 -19.89 -17.79 34.15
CA ALA A 317 -19.02 -17.52 35.29
C ALA A 317 -19.80 -17.20 36.58
N ARG A 318 -20.93 -16.47 36.47
CA ARG A 318 -21.80 -16.23 37.63
C ARG A 318 -22.50 -17.51 38.08
N LEU A 319 -23.06 -18.29 37.16
CA LEU A 319 -23.75 -19.55 37.44
C LEU A 319 -22.83 -20.56 38.15
N GLU A 320 -21.61 -20.75 37.66
CA GLU A 320 -20.62 -21.66 38.24
C GLU A 320 -20.24 -21.24 39.67
N LYS A 321 -20.16 -19.93 39.94
CA LYS A 321 -19.94 -19.38 41.28
C LYS A 321 -21.14 -19.60 42.22
N GLU A 322 -22.37 -19.43 41.74
CA GLU A 322 -23.57 -19.71 42.54
C GLU A 322 -23.74 -21.21 42.81
N TYR A 323 -23.43 -22.08 41.85
CA TYR A 323 -23.36 -23.53 42.08
C TYR A 323 -22.36 -23.88 43.18
N LEU A 324 -21.14 -23.31 43.13
CA LEU A 324 -20.11 -23.55 44.15
C LEU A 324 -20.54 -23.06 45.54
N ALA A 325 -21.15 -21.87 45.62
CA ALA A 325 -21.68 -21.33 46.87
C ALA A 325 -22.79 -22.22 47.46
N ALA A 326 -23.78 -22.60 46.64
CA ALA A 326 -24.86 -23.49 47.06
C ALA A 326 -24.33 -24.86 47.51
N TYR A 327 -23.45 -25.50 46.73
CA TYR A 327 -22.82 -26.76 47.12
C TYR A 327 -22.00 -26.66 48.42
N SER A 328 -21.26 -25.58 48.62
CA SER A 328 -20.48 -25.34 49.84
C SER A 328 -21.37 -25.26 51.08
N GLU A 329 -22.48 -24.51 51.00
CA GLU A 329 -23.45 -24.41 52.10
C GLU A 329 -24.22 -25.72 52.32
N ILE A 330 -24.49 -26.51 51.28
CA ILE A 330 -25.06 -27.87 51.44
C ILE A 330 -24.10 -28.79 52.20
N VAL A 331 -22.79 -28.77 51.91
CA VAL A 331 -21.79 -29.56 52.66
C VAL A 331 -21.69 -29.10 54.11
N LYS A 332 -21.60 -27.79 54.33
CA LYS A 332 -21.55 -27.16 55.66
C LYS A 332 -22.76 -27.49 56.54
N ASN A 333 -23.93 -27.73 55.93
CA ASN A 333 -25.15 -28.14 56.61
C ASN A 333 -25.48 -29.66 56.45
N ARG A 334 -24.52 -30.52 56.10
CA ARG A 334 -24.76 -31.95 55.81
C ARG A 334 -25.51 -32.70 56.93
N GLU A 335 -25.29 -32.34 58.20
CA GLU A 335 -25.98 -32.94 59.36
C GLU A 335 -27.46 -32.55 59.49
N ALA A 336 -27.87 -31.43 58.88
CA ALA A 336 -29.28 -31.02 58.76
C ALA A 336 -30.03 -31.95 57.81
N TYR A 337 -29.42 -32.29 56.67
CA TYR A 337 -30.02 -33.23 55.70
C TYR A 337 -29.99 -34.69 56.18
N LYS A 338 -28.90 -35.13 56.85
CA LYS A 338 -28.83 -36.46 57.51
C LYS A 338 -29.89 -36.66 58.59
N HIS A 339 -30.56 -35.60 59.08
CA HIS A 339 -31.74 -35.74 59.95
C HIS A 339 -32.84 -36.60 59.28
N PHE A 340 -33.03 -36.44 57.96
CA PHE A 340 -34.15 -37.04 57.24
C PHE A 340 -34.04 -38.58 57.06
N ASP A 341 -32.85 -39.16 57.26
CA ASP A 341 -32.66 -40.62 57.32
C ASP A 341 -33.53 -41.29 58.40
N ASN A 342 -33.96 -40.53 59.41
CA ASN A 342 -34.74 -41.00 60.55
C ASN A 342 -36.20 -40.51 60.52
N THR A 343 -36.63 -39.87 59.42
CA THR A 343 -37.99 -39.35 59.24
C THR A 343 -38.71 -40.01 58.06
N GLY A 344 -39.92 -39.57 57.77
CA GLY A 344 -40.79 -40.09 56.71
C GLY A 344 -42.25 -39.76 56.96
N TYR A 345 -43.10 -39.85 55.94
CA TYR A 345 -44.52 -39.47 56.05
C TYR A 345 -45.25 -40.37 57.07
N ALA A 346 -45.98 -39.74 58.00
CA ALA A 346 -46.51 -40.39 59.22
C ALA A 346 -47.35 -41.65 58.98
N VAL A 347 -48.15 -41.69 57.90
CA VAL A 347 -49.04 -42.81 57.55
C VAL A 347 -48.28 -43.95 56.86
N LEU A 348 -47.26 -43.62 56.07
CA LEU A 348 -46.55 -44.58 55.22
C LEU A 348 -45.38 -45.26 55.97
N GLY A 349 -44.73 -44.52 56.87
CA GLY A 349 -43.53 -44.98 57.58
C GLY A 349 -42.35 -45.22 56.65
N GLN A 350 -41.28 -45.84 57.19
CA GLN A 350 -40.05 -46.11 56.43
C GLN A 350 -40.03 -47.49 55.74
N GLU A 351 -39.42 -47.53 54.56
CA GLU A 351 -39.23 -48.74 53.73
C GLU A 351 -38.22 -49.70 54.36
N GLN A 352 -37.07 -49.21 54.84
CA GLN A 352 -36.03 -50.00 55.50
C GLN A 352 -36.53 -50.79 56.72
N GLY A 353 -37.59 -50.30 57.39
CA GLY A 353 -38.21 -51.00 58.52
C GLY A 353 -38.84 -52.36 58.16
N ILE A 354 -39.04 -52.68 56.87
CA ILE A 354 -39.39 -54.04 56.42
C ILE A 354 -38.12 -54.87 56.19
N TRP A 355 -37.12 -54.31 55.51
CA TRP A 355 -35.85 -54.99 55.19
C TRP A 355 -35.02 -55.34 56.44
N ALA A 356 -35.12 -54.53 57.49
CA ALA A 356 -34.53 -54.81 58.80
C ALA A 356 -35.09 -56.08 59.47
N LEU A 357 -36.34 -56.46 59.20
CA LEU A 357 -36.93 -57.73 59.70
C LEU A 357 -36.27 -58.97 59.08
N PHE A 358 -35.60 -58.80 57.93
CA PHE A 358 -34.85 -59.85 57.23
C PHE A 358 -33.33 -59.71 57.39
N GLY A 359 -32.86 -58.81 58.27
CA GLY A 359 -31.44 -58.55 58.51
C GLY A 359 -30.73 -57.74 57.41
N LEU A 360 -31.45 -57.29 56.37
CA LEU A 360 -30.91 -56.57 55.21
C LEU A 360 -30.95 -55.04 55.42
N ASN A 361 -30.57 -54.57 56.60
CA ASN A 361 -30.63 -53.15 56.93
C ASN A 361 -29.40 -52.39 56.43
N LYS A 362 -29.54 -51.66 55.32
CA LYS A 362 -28.60 -50.63 54.85
C LYS A 362 -29.31 -49.27 54.91
N ASN A 363 -28.73 -48.29 55.61
CA ASN A 363 -29.23 -46.91 55.59
C ASN A 363 -28.87 -46.22 54.26
N ASP A 364 -29.58 -46.58 53.21
CA ASP A 364 -29.50 -45.96 51.88
C ASP A 364 -30.89 -45.97 51.24
N ARG A 365 -31.12 -45.06 50.28
CA ARG A 365 -32.39 -45.00 49.57
C ARG A 365 -32.55 -46.19 48.64
N ILE A 366 -33.77 -46.71 48.57
CA ILE A 366 -34.19 -47.70 47.58
C ILE A 366 -34.84 -46.97 46.40
N ILE A 367 -34.37 -47.30 45.20
CA ILE A 367 -34.85 -46.82 43.90
C ILE A 367 -35.19 -48.01 42.98
N HIS A 368 -35.94 -47.76 41.92
CA HIS A 368 -36.15 -48.71 40.83
C HIS A 368 -35.16 -48.40 39.69
N TYR A 369 -34.12 -49.22 39.50
CA TYR A 369 -33.13 -49.04 38.43
C TYR A 369 -33.49 -49.85 37.18
N GLN A 370 -33.78 -49.14 36.08
CA GLN A 370 -34.08 -49.65 34.72
C GLN A 370 -35.22 -50.70 34.62
N GLY A 371 -35.94 -50.92 35.72
CA GLY A 371 -37.06 -51.84 35.87
C GLY A 371 -37.55 -51.86 37.32
N HIS A 372 -38.54 -52.69 37.64
CA HIS A 372 -39.17 -52.79 38.97
C HIS A 372 -38.28 -53.43 40.07
N ASN A 373 -36.96 -53.43 39.92
CA ASN A 373 -36.03 -54.05 40.85
C ASN A 373 -35.59 -53.05 41.91
N ASP A 374 -35.80 -53.40 43.19
CA ASP A 374 -35.31 -52.62 44.33
C ASP A 374 -33.77 -52.58 44.32
N THR A 375 -33.23 -51.38 44.12
CA THR A 375 -31.79 -51.12 43.98
C THR A 375 -31.39 -50.02 44.96
N PHE A 376 -30.21 -50.11 45.56
CA PHE A 376 -29.69 -49.09 46.47
C PHE A 376 -29.09 -47.91 45.69
N LEU A 377 -29.39 -46.67 46.08
CA LEU A 377 -28.97 -45.48 45.33
C LEU A 377 -27.45 -45.38 45.16
N SER A 378 -26.69 -45.70 46.21
CA SER A 378 -25.21 -45.77 46.18
C SER A 378 -24.62 -46.88 45.28
N THR A 379 -25.45 -47.76 44.73
CA THR A 379 -25.00 -48.77 43.72
C THR A 379 -25.25 -48.34 42.28
N VAL A 380 -25.81 -47.14 42.08
CA VAL A 380 -26.17 -46.58 40.76
C VAL A 380 -25.53 -45.21 40.52
N VAL A 381 -25.47 -44.38 41.56
CA VAL A 381 -24.75 -43.09 41.51
C VAL A 381 -23.40 -43.29 42.20
N SER A 382 -22.33 -42.82 41.57
CA SER A 382 -20.99 -42.84 42.18
C SER A 382 -21.01 -42.19 43.57
N GLU A 383 -20.31 -42.81 44.52
CA GLU A 383 -20.09 -42.22 45.83
C GLU A 383 -19.38 -40.86 45.69
N ALA A 384 -19.76 -39.91 46.55
CA ALA A 384 -19.17 -38.57 46.54
C ALA A 384 -17.72 -38.61 47.03
N MET A 385 -16.86 -37.74 46.49
CA MET A 385 -15.44 -37.68 46.86
C MET A 385 -15.26 -37.27 48.33
N GLY A 386 -15.00 -38.27 49.18
CA GLY A 386 -15.02 -38.18 50.63
C GLY A 386 -16.28 -37.51 51.22
N GLU A 387 -16.16 -37.04 52.48
CA GLU A 387 -17.21 -36.22 53.11
C GLU A 387 -17.17 -34.74 52.69
N ASN A 388 -16.16 -34.32 51.91
CA ASN A 388 -15.93 -32.91 51.57
C ASN A 388 -16.75 -32.43 50.37
N PHE A 389 -16.97 -33.29 49.37
CA PHE A 389 -17.72 -32.94 48.17
C PHE A 389 -19.06 -33.68 48.13
N LEU A 390 -19.95 -33.29 47.20
CA LEU A 390 -21.29 -33.85 47.07
C LEU A 390 -21.43 -34.74 45.82
N ASN A 391 -20.64 -34.42 44.80
CA ASN A 391 -20.52 -35.10 43.52
C ASN A 391 -19.25 -34.56 42.81
N TYR A 392 -18.96 -35.09 41.62
CA TYR A 392 -17.85 -34.64 40.78
C TYR A 392 -17.91 -33.15 40.41
N GLU A 393 -19.11 -32.64 40.11
CA GLU A 393 -19.35 -31.27 39.68
C GLU A 393 -18.98 -30.24 40.77
N HIS A 394 -19.30 -30.51 42.04
CA HIS A 394 -18.86 -29.67 43.17
C HIS A 394 -17.33 -29.64 43.29
N ALA A 395 -16.67 -30.80 43.23
CA ALA A 395 -15.21 -30.87 43.35
C ALA A 395 -14.50 -30.17 42.18
N GLN A 396 -15.05 -30.27 40.95
CA GLN A 396 -14.55 -29.57 39.77
C GLN A 396 -14.68 -28.05 39.90
N LEU A 397 -15.85 -27.55 40.33
CA LEU A 397 -16.08 -26.13 40.57
C LEU A 397 -15.16 -25.57 41.65
N TYR A 398 -15.00 -26.31 42.75
CA TYR A 398 -14.10 -25.96 43.85
C TYR A 398 -12.63 -25.90 43.38
N LEU A 399 -12.20 -26.88 42.59
CA LEU A 399 -10.86 -26.91 42.01
C LEU A 399 -10.62 -25.72 41.08
N ASN A 400 -11.58 -25.38 40.21
CA ASN A 400 -11.50 -24.25 39.30
C ASN A 400 -11.37 -22.91 40.04
N ASP A 401 -12.19 -22.65 41.07
CA ASP A 401 -12.11 -21.44 41.90
C ASP A 401 -10.79 -21.36 42.69
N LEU A 402 -10.40 -22.47 43.32
CA LEU A 402 -9.17 -22.58 44.11
C LEU A 402 -7.89 -22.31 43.29
N LEU A 403 -7.91 -22.71 42.01
CA LEU A 403 -6.84 -22.51 41.02
C LEU A 403 -7.01 -21.23 40.19
N LYS A 404 -8.17 -20.56 40.24
CA LYS A 404 -8.55 -19.40 39.41
C LYS A 404 -8.53 -19.69 37.90
N LEU A 405 -8.98 -20.89 37.49
CA LEU A 405 -9.05 -21.25 36.07
C LEU A 405 -10.21 -20.49 35.38
N GLY A 406 -9.87 -19.62 34.42
CA GLY A 406 -10.86 -18.89 33.62
C GLY A 406 -11.41 -17.60 34.25
N GLU A 407 -10.77 -17.07 35.30
CA GLU A 407 -10.96 -15.65 35.68
C GLU A 407 -10.27 -14.70 34.68
N ASP A 408 -10.49 -13.38 34.80
CA ASP A 408 -9.79 -12.31 34.04
C ASP A 408 -8.28 -12.17 34.41
N SER A 409 -7.60 -13.28 34.72
CA SER A 409 -6.18 -13.38 35.06
C SER A 409 -5.32 -13.69 33.83
N THR A 410 -4.05 -13.28 33.84
CA THR A 410 -3.09 -13.67 32.80
C THR A 410 -2.72 -15.16 32.93
N LEU A 411 -2.37 -15.79 31.81
CA LEU A 411 -1.96 -17.19 31.76
C LEU A 411 -0.76 -17.47 32.70
N ALA A 412 0.20 -16.54 32.80
CA ALA A 412 1.30 -16.62 33.76
C ALA A 412 0.81 -16.70 35.22
N ALA A 413 -0.11 -15.82 35.62
CA ALA A 413 -0.68 -15.81 36.96
C ALA A 413 -1.50 -17.07 37.27
N MET A 414 -2.18 -17.65 36.28
CA MET A 414 -2.86 -18.95 36.42
C MET A 414 -1.86 -20.09 36.69
N ILE A 415 -0.75 -20.14 35.94
CA ILE A 415 0.32 -21.15 36.12
C ILE A 415 1.00 -21.00 37.49
N GLU A 416 1.36 -19.78 37.90
CA GLU A 416 1.94 -19.50 39.21
C GLU A 416 1.00 -19.91 40.35
N ASN A 417 -0.28 -19.54 40.26
CA ASN A 417 -1.26 -19.91 41.28
C ASN A 417 -1.47 -21.43 41.35
N ALA A 418 -1.62 -22.09 40.20
CA ALA A 418 -1.80 -23.54 40.13
C ALA A 418 -0.57 -24.30 40.63
N SER A 419 0.64 -23.93 40.18
CA SER A 419 1.91 -24.48 40.66
C SER A 419 2.02 -24.45 42.19
N ARG A 420 1.79 -23.26 42.76
CA ARG A 420 1.81 -23.03 44.21
C ARG A 420 0.74 -23.84 44.96
N LYS A 421 -0.47 -23.95 44.41
CA LYS A 421 -1.59 -24.71 45.00
C LYS A 421 -1.33 -26.21 44.96
N PHE A 422 -0.96 -26.76 43.81
CA PHE A 422 -0.65 -28.19 43.65
C PHE A 422 0.58 -28.62 44.46
N SER A 423 1.60 -27.76 44.58
CA SER A 423 2.77 -28.01 45.46
C SER A 423 2.35 -28.12 46.94
N VAL A 424 1.44 -27.26 47.40
CA VAL A 424 0.83 -27.35 48.74
C VAL A 424 -0.01 -28.62 48.89
N MET A 425 -0.85 -28.97 47.91
CA MET A 425 -1.63 -30.22 47.92
C MET A 425 -0.73 -31.46 47.97
N ALA A 426 0.34 -31.52 47.17
CA ALA A 426 1.26 -32.66 47.16
C ALA A 426 1.90 -32.92 48.53
N ARG A 427 2.27 -31.84 49.24
CA ARG A 427 2.71 -31.91 50.64
C ARG A 427 1.59 -32.37 51.57
N HIS A 428 0.38 -31.83 51.45
CA HIS A 428 -0.75 -32.20 52.31
C HIS A 428 -1.19 -33.66 52.10
N VAL A 429 -1.26 -34.16 50.86
CA VAL A 429 -1.49 -35.58 50.51
C VAL A 429 -0.43 -36.48 51.15
N HIS A 430 0.84 -36.07 51.12
CA HIS A 430 1.91 -36.79 51.80
C HIS A 430 1.74 -36.79 53.34
N GLN A 431 1.40 -35.65 53.95
CA GLN A 431 1.09 -35.57 55.40
C GLN A 431 -0.14 -36.42 55.77
N LEU A 432 -1.14 -36.52 54.90
CA LEU A 432 -2.32 -37.37 55.08
C LEU A 432 -2.02 -38.89 55.03
N SER A 433 -0.78 -39.29 54.72
CA SER A 433 -0.25 -40.64 54.86
C SER A 433 0.51 -40.88 56.17
N GLN A 434 0.70 -39.82 56.98
CA GLN A 434 1.52 -39.82 58.20
C GLN A 434 0.67 -39.39 59.42
N PRO A 435 0.06 -40.35 60.16
CA PRO A 435 -0.94 -40.05 61.21
C PRO A 435 -0.46 -39.18 62.38
N GLN A 436 0.84 -38.90 62.49
CA GLN A 436 1.44 -38.16 63.62
C GLN A 436 1.69 -36.67 63.30
N LEU A 437 1.44 -36.21 62.07
CA LEU A 437 1.85 -34.89 61.57
C LEU A 437 0.73 -34.11 60.83
N ILE A 438 -0.53 -34.44 61.10
CA ILE A 438 -1.68 -33.76 60.50
C ILE A 438 -1.92 -32.42 61.22
N SER A 439 -1.65 -31.31 60.54
CA SER A 439 -1.96 -29.96 61.01
C SER A 439 -3.40 -29.56 60.64
N GLU A 440 -3.92 -28.52 61.31
CA GLU A 440 -5.24 -27.96 60.98
C GLU A 440 -5.37 -27.56 59.50
N SER A 441 -4.30 -27.01 58.91
CA SER A 441 -4.23 -26.68 57.48
C SER A 441 -4.35 -27.88 56.53
N VAL A 442 -4.05 -29.09 57.00
CA VAL A 442 -4.22 -30.34 56.25
C VAL A 442 -5.65 -30.87 56.38
N HIS A 443 -6.29 -30.68 57.55
CA HIS A 443 -7.73 -30.97 57.72
C HIS A 443 -8.62 -30.01 56.93
N GLN A 444 -8.20 -28.75 56.74
CA GLN A 444 -8.92 -27.75 55.93
C GLN A 444 -8.73 -27.93 54.42
N ASP A 445 -7.74 -28.73 53.97
CA ASP A 445 -7.52 -29.00 52.54
C ASP A 445 -8.44 -30.12 52.04
N GLN A 446 -9.66 -29.69 51.67
CA GLN A 446 -10.71 -30.58 51.19
C GLN A 446 -10.31 -31.42 49.97
N PHE A 447 -9.44 -30.88 49.11
CA PHE A 447 -9.04 -31.53 47.86
C PHE A 447 -7.85 -32.50 48.08
N ALA A 448 -6.90 -32.18 48.96
CA ALA A 448 -5.88 -33.14 49.39
C ALA A 448 -6.47 -34.40 50.05
N LEU A 449 -7.63 -34.29 50.69
CA LEU A 449 -8.40 -35.44 51.17
C LEU A 449 -9.02 -36.26 50.02
N ALA A 450 -9.66 -35.60 49.05
CA ALA A 450 -10.24 -36.26 47.87
C ALA A 450 -9.20 -36.94 46.96
N LEU A 451 -7.97 -36.44 46.93
CA LEU A 451 -6.84 -37.03 46.18
C LEU A 451 -6.41 -38.43 46.66
N LYS A 452 -6.99 -38.95 47.74
CA LYS A 452 -6.88 -40.37 48.13
C LYS A 452 -7.71 -41.31 47.25
N GLU A 453 -8.66 -40.78 46.48
CA GLU A 453 -9.62 -41.52 45.67
C GLU A 453 -9.34 -41.27 44.17
N THR A 454 -9.63 -42.26 43.32
CA THR A 454 -9.33 -42.20 41.87
C THR A 454 -9.94 -40.97 41.20
N GLN A 455 -11.19 -40.64 41.53
CA GLN A 455 -11.92 -39.50 40.97
C GLN A 455 -11.22 -38.15 41.26
N GLY A 456 -10.59 -38.01 42.43
CA GLY A 456 -9.84 -36.81 42.78
C GLY A 456 -8.52 -36.69 42.03
N GLN A 457 -7.90 -37.83 41.72
CA GLN A 457 -6.68 -37.92 40.90
C GLN A 457 -7.00 -37.65 39.42
N GLU A 458 -8.15 -38.12 38.93
CA GLU A 458 -8.69 -37.80 37.60
C GLU A 458 -8.96 -36.29 37.45
N LEU A 459 -9.65 -35.66 38.41
CA LEU A 459 -9.85 -34.20 38.41
C LEU A 459 -8.55 -33.39 38.39
N LEU A 460 -7.54 -33.80 39.15
CA LEU A 460 -6.23 -33.16 39.13
C LEU A 460 -5.54 -33.35 37.78
N SER A 461 -5.61 -34.56 37.21
CA SER A 461 -5.08 -34.86 35.88
C SER A 461 -5.75 -34.01 34.79
N ASP A 462 -7.07 -33.79 34.87
CA ASP A 462 -7.79 -32.96 33.91
C ASP A 462 -7.51 -31.45 34.09
N ALA A 463 -7.34 -30.96 35.31
CA ALA A 463 -6.90 -29.58 35.56
C ALA A 463 -5.46 -29.32 35.07
N LEU A 464 -4.57 -30.32 35.17
CA LEU A 464 -3.22 -30.28 34.60
C LEU A 464 -3.26 -30.30 33.07
N LYS A 465 -4.02 -31.21 32.45
CA LYS A 465 -4.22 -31.25 30.98
C LYS A 465 -4.78 -29.94 30.44
N PHE A 466 -5.73 -29.32 31.15
CA PHE A 466 -6.26 -28.01 30.81
C PHE A 466 -5.12 -26.97 30.77
N LEU A 467 -4.38 -26.78 31.86
CA LEU A 467 -3.26 -25.82 31.92
C LEU A 467 -2.17 -26.10 30.87
N ILE A 468 -1.81 -27.37 30.66
CA ILE A 468 -0.86 -27.78 29.61
C ILE A 468 -1.39 -27.41 28.21
N ARG A 469 -2.69 -27.57 27.96
CA ARG A 469 -3.32 -27.20 26.69
C ARG A 469 -3.34 -25.69 26.48
N GLU A 470 -3.80 -24.89 27.45
CA GLU A 470 -3.83 -23.42 27.30
C GLU A 470 -2.43 -22.85 27.01
N VAL A 471 -1.39 -23.38 27.67
CA VAL A 471 0.02 -23.03 27.37
C VAL A 471 0.46 -23.51 25.99
N SER A 472 0.06 -24.72 25.60
CA SER A 472 0.41 -25.29 24.29
C SER A 472 -0.24 -24.53 23.14
N GLU A 473 -1.54 -24.25 23.21
CA GLU A 473 -2.29 -23.55 22.16
C GLU A 473 -1.74 -22.12 21.98
N ALA A 474 -1.56 -21.37 23.07
CA ALA A 474 -0.96 -20.03 23.02
C ALA A 474 0.44 -20.02 22.40
N TYR A 475 1.27 -21.04 22.67
CA TYR A 475 2.62 -21.17 22.10
C TYR A 475 2.65 -21.66 20.65
N LEU A 476 1.82 -22.65 20.31
CA LEU A 476 1.73 -23.22 18.97
C LEU A 476 1.18 -22.19 17.97
N ASN A 477 0.11 -21.47 18.36
CA ASN A 477 -0.56 -20.47 17.55
C ASN A 477 0.10 -19.07 17.63
N ASN A 478 1.01 -18.85 18.59
CA ASN A 478 1.66 -17.56 18.87
C ASN A 478 0.64 -16.45 19.20
N GLU A 479 -0.24 -16.72 20.16
CA GLU A 479 -1.34 -15.83 20.58
C GLU A 479 -0.93 -14.77 21.62
N PHE A 480 0.34 -14.77 22.04
CA PHE A 480 0.89 -13.75 22.95
C PHE A 480 0.83 -12.35 22.30
N LYS A 481 0.25 -11.38 23.01
CA LYS A 481 0.04 -10.01 22.51
C LYS A 481 1.36 -9.27 22.23
N ASN A 482 2.44 -9.68 22.88
CA ASN A 482 3.78 -9.12 22.76
C ASN A 482 4.84 -10.05 23.37
N ALA A 483 6.11 -9.70 23.20
CA ALA A 483 7.24 -10.48 23.73
C ALA A 483 7.35 -10.49 25.27
N GLN A 484 6.79 -9.50 25.98
CA GLN A 484 6.76 -9.49 27.44
C GLN A 484 5.80 -10.56 27.97
N GLU A 485 4.58 -10.65 27.45
CA GLU A 485 3.59 -11.67 27.85
C GLU A 485 4.11 -13.10 27.58
N ARG A 486 4.81 -13.30 26.44
CA ARG A 486 5.50 -14.57 26.15
C ARG A 486 6.60 -14.89 27.18
N GLY A 487 7.37 -13.89 27.61
CA GLY A 487 8.40 -14.04 28.64
C GLY A 487 7.84 -14.31 30.04
N GLU A 488 6.74 -13.64 30.41
CA GLU A 488 6.01 -13.88 31.66
C GLU A 488 5.48 -15.31 31.74
N VAL A 489 4.85 -15.81 30.66
CA VAL A 489 4.37 -17.20 30.59
C VAL A 489 5.55 -18.20 30.63
N PHE A 490 6.64 -17.95 29.91
CA PHE A 490 7.82 -18.82 29.97
C PHE A 490 8.42 -18.90 31.38
N ASN A 491 8.55 -17.75 32.07
CA ASN A 491 9.06 -17.69 33.44
C ASN A 491 8.13 -18.45 34.41
N ALA A 492 6.82 -18.31 34.28
CA ALA A 492 5.85 -19.03 35.10
C ALA A 492 5.91 -20.56 34.89
N VAL A 493 6.06 -21.01 33.64
CA VAL A 493 6.31 -22.43 33.32
C VAL A 493 7.63 -22.90 33.94
N SER A 494 8.72 -22.15 33.75
CA SER A 494 10.03 -22.53 34.30
C SER A 494 10.01 -22.65 35.83
N GLN A 495 9.39 -21.67 36.51
CA GLN A 495 9.21 -21.71 37.97
C GLN A 495 8.30 -22.87 38.43
N ALA A 496 7.31 -23.29 37.64
CA ALA A 496 6.51 -24.48 37.93
C ALA A 496 7.36 -25.76 37.83
N PHE A 497 8.12 -25.96 36.76
CA PHE A 497 9.04 -27.09 36.62
C PHE A 497 10.07 -27.14 37.75
N ALA A 498 10.66 -25.99 38.14
CA ALA A 498 11.58 -25.92 39.27
C ALA A 498 10.90 -26.31 40.60
N THR A 499 9.67 -25.82 40.83
CA THR A 499 8.86 -26.13 42.02
C THR A 499 8.57 -27.63 42.14
N PHE A 500 8.15 -28.28 41.06
CA PHE A 500 7.86 -29.72 41.08
C PHE A 500 9.13 -30.59 41.04
N THR A 501 10.25 -30.09 40.52
CA THR A 501 11.56 -30.75 40.61
C THR A 501 12.09 -30.79 42.04
N GLU A 502 11.93 -29.74 42.84
CA GLU A 502 12.29 -29.79 44.27
C GLU A 502 11.28 -30.60 45.09
N ALA A 503 9.98 -30.40 44.85
CA ALA A 503 8.91 -31.08 45.59
C ALA A 503 8.84 -32.59 45.29
N GLY A 504 9.11 -33.01 44.07
CA GLY A 504 9.08 -34.41 43.62
C GLY A 504 10.12 -35.31 44.30
N GLN A 505 11.22 -34.74 44.82
CA GLN A 505 12.20 -35.45 45.64
C GLN A 505 11.63 -35.94 46.98
N LYS A 506 10.49 -35.38 47.42
CA LYS A 506 9.91 -35.58 48.76
C LYS A 506 8.46 -36.10 48.69
N TYR A 507 7.69 -35.67 47.69
CA TYR A 507 6.25 -35.94 47.60
C TYR A 507 5.92 -36.64 46.27
N PRO A 508 5.47 -37.91 46.27
CA PRO A 508 5.18 -38.65 45.03
C PRO A 508 4.20 -37.95 44.09
N LEU A 509 3.19 -37.25 44.62
CA LEU A 509 2.25 -36.50 43.78
C LEU A 509 2.92 -35.35 43.00
N ALA A 510 3.94 -34.70 43.58
CA ALA A 510 4.69 -33.67 42.87
C ALA A 510 5.57 -34.26 41.75
N ALA A 511 6.09 -35.49 41.93
CA ALA A 511 6.79 -36.21 40.87
C ALA A 511 5.84 -36.58 39.71
N ASN A 512 4.62 -37.05 40.01
CA ASN A 512 3.61 -37.31 38.99
C ASN A 512 3.18 -36.04 38.24
N ILE A 513 3.07 -34.90 38.94
CA ILE A 513 2.79 -33.59 38.31
C ILE A 513 3.94 -33.19 37.37
N LEU A 514 5.20 -33.37 37.79
CA LEU A 514 6.37 -33.08 36.95
C LEU A 514 6.39 -33.95 35.68
N ASP A 515 6.12 -35.25 35.81
CA ASP A 515 6.05 -36.21 34.69
C ASP A 515 4.98 -35.82 33.66
N GLU A 516 3.77 -35.43 34.09
CA GLU A 516 2.73 -34.92 33.19
C GLU A 516 3.11 -33.58 32.53
N LEU A 517 3.74 -32.65 33.27
CA LEU A 517 4.25 -31.39 32.70
C LEU A 517 5.36 -31.64 31.65
N GLN A 518 6.27 -32.57 31.93
CA GLN A 518 7.33 -32.98 30.99
C GLN A 518 6.77 -33.61 29.72
N LYS A 519 5.81 -34.54 29.84
CA LYS A 519 5.08 -35.11 28.68
C LYS A 519 4.37 -34.03 27.86
N GLY A 520 3.69 -33.11 28.55
CA GLY A 520 3.00 -31.97 27.93
C GLY A 520 3.95 -31.14 27.07
N LEU A 521 5.01 -30.59 27.68
CA LEU A 521 5.99 -29.74 27.00
C LEU A 521 6.74 -30.48 25.88
N LYS A 522 7.08 -31.76 26.08
CA LYS A 522 7.64 -32.62 25.02
C LYS A 522 6.72 -32.70 23.80
N ALA A 523 5.42 -32.95 24.02
CA ALA A 523 4.43 -32.98 22.96
C ALA A 523 4.25 -31.61 22.28
N THR A 524 4.25 -30.50 23.03
CA THR A 524 4.19 -29.13 22.47
C THR A 524 5.36 -28.85 21.53
N LEU A 525 6.60 -29.17 21.95
CA LEU A 525 7.81 -28.97 21.13
C LEU A 525 7.82 -29.85 19.88
N GLN A 526 7.44 -31.13 19.99
CA GLN A 526 7.32 -32.04 18.85
C GLN A 526 6.22 -31.60 17.87
N THR A 527 5.10 -31.06 18.37
CA THR A 527 4.04 -30.51 17.53
C THR A 527 4.52 -29.25 16.79
N LYS A 528 5.26 -28.35 17.47
CA LYS A 528 5.84 -27.16 16.83
C LYS A 528 6.89 -27.52 15.77
N GLN A 529 7.75 -28.50 16.04
CA GLN A 529 8.68 -29.08 15.05
C GLN A 529 7.91 -29.59 13.83
N GLY A 530 6.88 -30.42 14.04
CA GLY A 530 6.04 -30.96 12.96
C GLY A 530 5.38 -29.88 12.10
N MET A 531 4.77 -28.87 12.73
CA MET A 531 4.17 -27.73 12.03
C MET A 531 5.18 -26.96 11.17
N LEU A 532 6.39 -26.71 11.69
CA LEU A 532 7.44 -25.99 10.95
C LEU A 532 8.04 -26.82 9.80
N ILE A 533 8.16 -28.14 9.98
CA ILE A 533 8.55 -29.08 8.92
C ILE A 533 7.46 -29.11 7.83
N GLU A 534 6.18 -29.13 8.20
CA GLU A 534 5.08 -29.11 7.23
C GLU A 534 5.01 -27.77 6.49
N GLN A 535 5.09 -26.64 7.18
CA GLN A 535 5.10 -25.29 6.59
C GLN A 535 6.27 -25.12 5.60
N SER A 536 7.49 -25.47 5.99
CA SER A 536 8.65 -25.43 5.08
C SER A 536 8.53 -26.40 3.91
N SER A 537 7.94 -27.59 4.12
CA SER A 537 7.65 -28.54 3.04
C SER A 537 6.51 -28.09 2.13
N LYS A 538 5.57 -27.26 2.61
CA LYS A 538 4.51 -26.64 1.82
C LYS A 538 5.08 -25.54 0.93
N VAL A 539 5.85 -24.61 1.49
CA VAL A 539 6.51 -23.53 0.71
C VAL A 539 7.47 -24.12 -0.33
N PHE A 540 8.18 -25.21 -0.02
CA PHE A 540 8.98 -25.95 -1.01
C PHE A 540 8.15 -26.44 -2.21
N LYS A 541 6.98 -27.05 -1.96
CA LYS A 541 6.05 -27.51 -3.03
C LYS A 541 5.52 -26.34 -3.87
N GLU A 542 5.19 -25.22 -3.22
CA GLU A 542 4.72 -24.00 -3.88
C GLU A 542 5.85 -23.27 -4.63
N ILE A 543 7.11 -23.62 -4.40
CA ILE A 543 8.27 -23.14 -5.17
C ILE A 543 8.57 -24.04 -6.39
N ASP A 544 8.36 -25.36 -6.28
CA ASP A 544 8.52 -26.27 -7.41
C ASP A 544 7.30 -26.26 -8.35
N ARG A 545 7.45 -25.50 -9.45
CA ARG A 545 6.53 -25.36 -10.59
C ARG A 545 6.05 -26.69 -11.19
N PHE A 546 6.81 -27.76 -10.99
CA PHE A 546 6.47 -29.09 -11.48
C PHE A 546 5.77 -29.95 -10.43
N HIS A 547 5.63 -29.50 -9.18
CA HIS A 547 4.99 -30.27 -8.12
C HIS A 547 3.56 -30.69 -8.46
N HIS A 548 2.76 -29.77 -8.99
CA HIS A 548 1.40 -30.07 -9.44
C HIS A 548 1.37 -31.08 -10.60
N LEU A 549 2.38 -31.08 -11.47
CA LEU A 549 2.52 -32.06 -12.56
C LEU A 549 2.97 -33.43 -12.04
N ASP A 550 3.90 -33.48 -11.09
CA ASP A 550 4.32 -34.74 -10.46
C ASP A 550 3.17 -35.35 -9.63
N ALA A 551 2.38 -34.52 -8.95
CA ALA A 551 1.18 -34.93 -8.23
C ALA A 551 0.12 -35.48 -9.19
N LEU A 552 -0.12 -34.82 -10.33
CA LEU A 552 -0.97 -35.32 -11.42
C LEU A 552 -0.45 -36.69 -11.92
N PHE A 553 0.81 -36.79 -12.32
CA PHE A 553 1.35 -38.05 -12.88
C PHE A 553 1.41 -39.20 -11.88
N LYS A 554 1.57 -38.91 -10.58
CA LYS A 554 1.44 -39.91 -9.51
C LYS A 554 -0.01 -40.41 -9.35
N GLN A 555 -1.01 -39.54 -9.51
CA GLN A 555 -2.43 -39.94 -9.53
C GLN A 555 -2.82 -40.68 -10.82
N LEU A 556 -2.19 -40.36 -11.95
CA LEU A 556 -2.41 -41.03 -13.24
C LEU A 556 -1.63 -42.34 -13.40
N GLU A 557 -0.67 -42.64 -12.51
CA GLU A 557 0.18 -43.84 -12.57
C GLU A 557 -0.60 -45.17 -12.66
N PRO A 558 -1.73 -45.39 -11.97
CA PRO A 558 -2.55 -46.59 -12.15
C PRO A 558 -3.13 -46.71 -13.56
N VAL A 559 -3.60 -45.60 -14.15
CA VAL A 559 -4.18 -45.56 -15.50
C VAL A 559 -3.10 -45.79 -16.57
N LEU A 560 -1.89 -45.28 -16.34
CA LEU A 560 -0.72 -45.50 -17.19
C LEU A 560 -0.18 -46.95 -17.17
N LYS A 561 -0.56 -47.74 -16.16
CA LYS A 561 -0.16 -49.16 -15.99
C LYS A 561 -1.26 -50.17 -16.32
N LEU A 562 -2.50 -49.72 -16.57
CA LEU A 562 -3.63 -50.61 -16.85
C LEU A 562 -3.51 -51.26 -18.25
N ASP A 563 -3.54 -52.58 -18.36
CA ASP A 563 -3.61 -53.25 -19.67
C ASP A 563 -5.05 -53.33 -20.16
N ASN A 564 -5.50 -52.26 -20.83
CA ASN A 564 -6.78 -52.21 -21.52
C ASN A 564 -6.56 -51.67 -22.94
N ALA A 565 -7.02 -52.42 -23.95
CA ALA A 565 -6.91 -52.05 -25.36
C ALA A 565 -7.57 -50.70 -25.68
N GLU A 566 -8.69 -50.37 -25.02
CA GLU A 566 -9.45 -49.13 -25.24
C GLU A 566 -8.80 -47.90 -24.59
N LEU A 567 -7.84 -48.08 -23.67
CA LEU A 567 -7.10 -46.98 -23.05
C LEU A 567 -5.77 -46.66 -23.74
N LYS A 568 -5.35 -47.43 -24.75
CA LYS A 568 -4.00 -47.31 -25.35
C LYS A 568 -3.71 -45.93 -25.96
N GLU A 569 -4.72 -45.27 -26.52
CA GLU A 569 -4.57 -43.95 -27.14
C GLU A 569 -4.50 -42.83 -26.08
N ILE A 570 -5.35 -42.90 -25.04
CA ILE A 570 -5.28 -42.03 -23.85
C ILE A 570 -3.91 -42.16 -23.17
N GLN A 571 -3.42 -43.39 -22.99
CA GLN A 571 -2.09 -43.65 -22.44
C GLN A 571 -0.97 -43.11 -23.34
N ALA A 572 -1.13 -43.11 -24.67
CA ALA A 572 -0.16 -42.50 -25.58
C ALA A 572 -0.11 -40.97 -25.42
N ILE A 573 -1.28 -40.32 -25.32
CA ILE A 573 -1.41 -38.88 -25.06
C ILE A 573 -0.74 -38.52 -23.71
N LEU A 574 -1.01 -39.28 -22.64
CA LEU A 574 -0.41 -39.04 -21.32
C LEU A 574 1.10 -39.31 -21.29
N ARG A 575 1.60 -40.34 -22.00
CA ARG A 575 3.05 -40.59 -22.12
C ARG A 575 3.76 -39.51 -22.96
N GLN A 576 3.10 -38.94 -23.97
CA GLN A 576 3.61 -37.78 -24.71
C GLN A 576 3.73 -36.55 -23.78
N MET A 577 2.69 -36.28 -22.98
CA MET A 577 2.71 -35.21 -21.98
C MET A 577 3.86 -35.40 -20.98
N GLN A 578 4.09 -36.62 -20.50
CA GLN A 578 5.18 -36.92 -19.56
C GLN A 578 6.57 -36.66 -20.16
N GLN A 579 6.77 -36.98 -21.44
CA GLN A 579 8.01 -36.68 -22.18
C GLN A 579 8.19 -35.17 -22.41
N GLU A 580 7.15 -34.46 -22.82
CA GLU A 580 7.21 -33.01 -23.04
C GLU A 580 7.39 -32.23 -21.74
N ILE A 581 6.86 -32.71 -20.60
CA ILE A 581 7.16 -32.17 -19.27
C ILE A 581 8.63 -32.41 -18.88
N SER A 582 9.19 -33.57 -19.22
CA SER A 582 10.60 -33.87 -18.97
C SER A 582 11.51 -32.90 -19.74
N SER A 583 11.19 -32.63 -21.02
CA SER A 583 11.91 -31.60 -21.80
C SER A 583 11.61 -30.17 -21.32
N ALA A 584 10.41 -29.89 -20.79
CA ALA A 584 10.08 -28.60 -20.19
C ALA A 584 10.85 -28.32 -18.88
N ARG A 585 11.27 -29.35 -18.14
CA ARG A 585 12.22 -29.22 -17.01
C ARG A 585 13.60 -28.81 -17.51
N GLU A 586 14.14 -29.50 -18.51
CA GLU A 586 15.44 -29.18 -19.14
C GLU A 586 15.46 -27.76 -19.73
N GLN A 587 14.37 -27.37 -20.39
CA GLN A 587 14.19 -26.05 -21.01
C GLN A 587 13.66 -24.96 -20.05
N GLN A 588 13.53 -25.26 -18.75
CA GLN A 588 13.09 -24.35 -17.68
C GLN A 588 11.84 -23.52 -18.03
N PHE A 589 10.74 -24.20 -18.35
CA PHE A 589 9.47 -23.52 -18.65
C PHE A 589 8.94 -22.69 -17.47
N SER A 590 8.35 -21.53 -17.78
CA SER A 590 7.62 -20.70 -16.82
C SER A 590 6.27 -21.34 -16.44
N ALA A 591 5.70 -20.97 -15.30
CA ALA A 591 4.37 -21.43 -14.88
C ALA A 591 3.30 -21.23 -15.99
N SER A 592 3.35 -20.10 -16.69
CA SER A 592 2.47 -19.82 -17.84
C SER A 592 2.65 -20.77 -19.04
N LYS A 593 3.88 -21.23 -19.32
CA LYS A 593 4.13 -22.26 -20.35
C LYS A 593 3.71 -23.65 -19.90
N LEU A 594 3.87 -23.97 -18.61
CA LEU A 594 3.42 -25.24 -18.04
C LEU A 594 1.89 -25.32 -18.00
N ALA A 595 1.19 -24.25 -17.64
CA ALA A 595 -0.26 -24.14 -17.74
C ALA A 595 -0.73 -24.32 -19.19
N LEU A 596 -0.07 -23.68 -20.17
CA LEU A 596 -0.39 -23.85 -21.60
C LEU A 596 -0.14 -25.29 -22.09
N LEU A 597 0.89 -25.96 -21.56
CA LEU A 597 1.15 -27.39 -21.84
C LEU A 597 0.04 -28.28 -21.28
N THR A 598 -0.33 -28.10 -20.01
CA THR A 598 -1.45 -28.81 -19.37
C THR A 598 -2.76 -28.59 -20.13
N GLU A 599 -3.06 -27.34 -20.51
CA GLU A 599 -4.24 -26.98 -21.31
C GLU A 599 -4.24 -27.62 -22.70
N THR A 600 -3.08 -27.67 -23.36
CA THR A 600 -2.92 -28.36 -24.66
C THR A 600 -3.27 -29.85 -24.54
N TYR A 601 -2.85 -30.51 -23.46
CA TYR A 601 -3.16 -31.94 -23.23
C TYR A 601 -4.59 -32.19 -22.76
N TYR A 602 -5.17 -31.29 -21.95
CA TYR A 602 -6.59 -31.30 -21.63
C TYR A 602 -7.44 -31.20 -22.91
N MET A 603 -7.12 -30.28 -23.82
CA MET A 603 -7.83 -30.15 -25.10
C MET A 603 -7.63 -31.37 -26.01
N LYS A 604 -6.45 -32.01 -26.04
CA LYS A 604 -6.26 -33.31 -26.74
C LYS A 604 -7.19 -34.39 -26.20
N LEU A 605 -7.38 -34.46 -24.88
CA LEU A 605 -8.23 -35.47 -24.23
C LEU A 605 -9.72 -35.20 -24.39
N ASP A 606 -10.18 -33.95 -24.29
CA ASP A 606 -11.58 -33.61 -24.57
C ASP A 606 -11.94 -33.73 -26.07
N ALA A 607 -11.00 -33.49 -26.98
CA ALA A 607 -11.14 -33.82 -28.40
C ALA A 607 -11.25 -35.34 -28.63
N TYR A 608 -10.49 -36.15 -27.89
CA TYR A 608 -10.64 -37.62 -27.92
C TYR A 608 -12.00 -38.08 -27.39
N ARG A 609 -12.41 -37.53 -26.23
CA ARG A 609 -13.70 -37.77 -25.56
C ARG A 609 -14.90 -37.52 -26.47
N THR A 610 -14.86 -36.43 -27.24
CA THR A 610 -15.93 -35.99 -28.14
C THR A 610 -15.88 -36.63 -29.53
N GLY A 611 -14.70 -37.09 -29.99
CA GLY A 611 -14.53 -37.71 -31.31
C GLY A 611 -14.58 -39.25 -31.34
N HIS A 612 -14.12 -39.91 -30.28
CA HIS A 612 -13.85 -41.37 -30.26
C HIS A 612 -14.38 -42.05 -28.98
N SER A 613 -15.64 -41.78 -28.64
CA SER A 613 -16.24 -42.17 -27.36
C SER A 613 -16.48 -43.68 -27.21
N SER A 614 -15.55 -44.42 -26.60
CA SER A 614 -15.89 -45.72 -26.00
C SER A 614 -16.62 -45.52 -24.65
N PRO A 615 -17.75 -46.22 -24.41
CA PRO A 615 -18.43 -46.22 -23.11
C PRO A 615 -17.55 -46.68 -21.94
N GLN A 616 -16.54 -47.53 -22.16
CA GLN A 616 -15.67 -48.02 -21.08
C GLN A 616 -14.50 -47.07 -20.76
N ALA A 617 -14.10 -46.24 -21.73
CA ALA A 617 -13.01 -45.27 -21.56
C ALA A 617 -13.50 -43.95 -20.93
N LEU A 618 -14.75 -43.56 -21.18
CA LEU A 618 -15.36 -42.31 -20.71
C LEU A 618 -15.11 -41.98 -19.23
N PRO A 619 -15.34 -42.88 -18.25
CA PRO A 619 -15.12 -42.57 -16.83
C PRO A 619 -13.65 -42.23 -16.50
N TYR A 620 -12.70 -42.87 -17.19
CA TYR A 620 -11.28 -42.55 -17.03
C TYR A 620 -10.96 -41.18 -17.63
N ILE A 621 -11.51 -40.85 -18.80
CA ILE A 621 -11.28 -39.53 -19.43
C ILE A 621 -11.87 -38.41 -18.57
N ASP A 622 -13.09 -38.59 -18.04
CA ASP A 622 -13.72 -37.61 -17.15
C ASP A 622 -12.88 -37.41 -15.87
N GLN A 623 -12.35 -38.49 -15.27
CA GLN A 623 -11.45 -38.40 -14.11
C GLN A 623 -10.12 -37.72 -14.43
N ILE A 624 -9.48 -38.05 -15.56
CA ILE A 624 -8.24 -37.40 -16.01
C ILE A 624 -8.49 -35.91 -16.24
N ASN A 625 -9.57 -35.55 -16.94
CA ASN A 625 -9.92 -34.17 -17.25
C ASN A 625 -10.18 -33.35 -15.98
N MET A 626 -10.82 -33.93 -14.95
CA MET A 626 -10.97 -33.29 -13.64
C MET A 626 -9.61 -33.02 -12.96
N LEU A 627 -8.73 -34.02 -12.89
CA LEU A 627 -7.39 -33.87 -12.30
C LEU A 627 -6.52 -32.86 -13.08
N MET A 628 -6.69 -32.79 -14.41
CA MET A 628 -6.00 -31.83 -15.26
C MET A 628 -6.55 -30.41 -15.13
N LEU A 629 -7.86 -30.24 -14.92
CA LEU A 629 -8.46 -28.94 -14.61
C LEU A 629 -7.98 -28.43 -13.25
N GLU A 630 -7.99 -29.27 -12.21
CA GLU A 630 -7.44 -28.93 -10.89
C GLU A 630 -5.95 -28.55 -11.00
N THR A 631 -5.15 -29.30 -11.76
CA THR A 631 -3.74 -28.99 -12.03
C THR A 631 -3.59 -27.64 -12.74
N LEU A 632 -4.44 -27.37 -13.74
CA LEU A 632 -4.41 -26.14 -14.53
C LEU A 632 -4.85 -24.90 -13.74
N GLU A 633 -5.87 -25.02 -12.88
CA GLU A 633 -6.33 -23.95 -11.99
C GLU A 633 -5.25 -23.59 -10.96
N ASN A 634 -4.61 -24.58 -10.34
CA ASN A 634 -3.46 -24.37 -9.47
C ASN A 634 -2.32 -23.65 -10.22
N GLN A 635 -1.84 -24.18 -11.35
CA GLN A 635 -0.77 -23.57 -12.15
C GLN A 635 -1.10 -22.14 -12.62
N ARG A 636 -2.37 -21.82 -12.86
CA ARG A 636 -2.84 -20.46 -13.17
C ARG A 636 -2.80 -19.56 -11.94
N ALA A 637 -3.25 -20.03 -10.77
CA ALA A 637 -3.18 -19.29 -9.50
C ALA A 637 -1.73 -19.03 -9.03
N GLU A 638 -0.79 -19.93 -9.33
CA GLU A 638 0.64 -19.73 -9.07
C GLU A 638 1.24 -18.55 -9.85
N SER A 639 0.72 -18.25 -11.04
CA SER A 639 1.32 -17.27 -11.98
C SER A 639 1.23 -15.81 -11.52
N THR A 640 0.44 -15.51 -10.49
CA THR A 640 0.18 -14.14 -10.01
C THR A 640 0.79 -13.83 -8.63
N SER A 641 1.40 -14.81 -7.95
CA SER A 641 1.71 -14.75 -6.50
C SER A 641 3.20 -14.64 -6.14
N VAL A 642 4.04 -14.15 -7.05
CA VAL A 642 5.52 -14.06 -6.89
C VAL A 642 5.96 -13.38 -5.58
N GLU A 643 5.35 -12.24 -5.23
CA GLU A 643 5.65 -11.49 -3.99
C GLU A 643 5.25 -12.28 -2.74
N ARG A 644 4.10 -12.96 -2.81
CA ARG A 644 3.53 -13.77 -1.74
C ARG A 644 4.41 -14.98 -1.44
N LYS A 645 4.92 -15.69 -2.45
CA LYS A 645 5.80 -16.87 -2.25
C LYS A 645 7.12 -16.49 -1.58
N ILE A 646 7.67 -15.30 -1.86
CA ILE A 646 8.85 -14.77 -1.16
C ILE A 646 8.50 -14.40 0.29
N LEU A 647 7.34 -13.79 0.53
CA LEU A 647 6.87 -13.45 1.88
C LEU A 647 6.63 -14.71 2.73
N GLU A 648 5.92 -15.71 2.22
CA GLU A 648 5.65 -16.99 2.90
C GLU A 648 6.96 -17.76 3.18
N SER A 649 7.97 -17.64 2.30
CA SER A 649 9.33 -18.16 2.55
C SER A 649 10.03 -17.42 3.69
N LEU A 650 9.92 -16.09 3.73
CA LEU A 650 10.52 -15.25 4.78
C LEU A 650 9.86 -15.44 6.15
N GLU A 651 8.53 -15.56 6.19
CA GLU A 651 7.77 -15.84 7.42
C GLU A 651 8.10 -17.23 7.97
N THR A 652 8.15 -18.25 7.10
CA THR A 652 8.56 -19.61 7.48
C THR A 652 10.03 -19.66 7.93
N TYR A 653 10.92 -18.91 7.27
CA TYR A 653 12.31 -18.78 7.67
C TYR A 653 12.46 -18.19 9.08
N ARG A 654 11.74 -17.09 9.38
CA ARG A 654 11.70 -16.46 10.70
C ARG A 654 11.17 -17.41 11.76
N ALA A 655 10.07 -18.10 11.48
CA ALA A 655 9.46 -19.05 12.42
C ALA A 655 10.38 -20.23 12.75
N LEU A 656 11.15 -20.71 11.76
CA LEU A 656 12.24 -21.67 11.99
C LEU A 656 13.38 -21.07 12.82
N GLU A 657 13.86 -19.87 12.48
CA GLU A 657 14.98 -19.20 13.16
C GLU A 657 14.68 -18.91 14.64
N ASP A 658 13.48 -18.39 14.94
CA ASP A 658 13.03 -18.11 16.31
C ASP A 658 12.83 -19.39 17.15
N PHE A 659 12.39 -20.48 16.53
CA PHE A 659 12.25 -21.76 17.24
C PHE A 659 13.62 -22.41 17.47
N ILE A 660 14.46 -22.51 16.43
CA ILE A 660 15.85 -23.03 16.50
C ILE A 660 16.67 -22.34 17.59
N ARG A 661 16.54 -21.01 17.70
CA ARG A 661 17.18 -20.19 18.74
C ARG A 661 16.59 -20.43 20.13
N GLY A 662 15.28 -20.60 20.24
CA GLY A 662 14.59 -20.85 21.51
C GLY A 662 14.70 -22.28 22.03
N LEU A 663 15.19 -23.25 21.26
CA LEU A 663 15.34 -24.64 21.71
C LEU A 663 16.33 -24.78 22.89
N ASP A 664 17.34 -23.91 22.97
CA ASP A 664 18.32 -23.94 24.06
C ASP A 664 17.70 -23.55 25.41
N ASP A 665 16.66 -22.70 25.42
CA ASP A 665 15.92 -22.31 26.62
C ASP A 665 15.17 -23.49 27.28
N PHE A 666 14.98 -24.60 26.56
CA PHE A 666 14.28 -25.80 27.05
C PHE A 666 15.21 -26.91 27.57
N GLN A 667 16.54 -26.75 27.51
CA GLN A 667 17.49 -27.79 27.93
C GLN A 667 17.37 -28.17 29.42
N GLU A 668 16.95 -27.22 30.28
CA GLU A 668 16.85 -27.44 31.74
C GLU A 668 15.69 -28.34 32.16
N PHE A 669 14.70 -28.61 31.29
CA PHE A 669 13.47 -29.34 31.64
C PHE A 669 13.56 -30.86 31.57
N ASN A 670 14.69 -31.42 31.11
CA ASN A 670 14.98 -32.87 31.08
C ASN A 670 13.87 -33.71 30.41
N LEU A 671 13.53 -33.38 29.15
CA LEU A 671 12.30 -33.84 28.47
C LEU A 671 12.38 -35.22 27.77
N ASP A 672 13.45 -36.01 27.96
CA ASP A 672 13.71 -37.25 27.20
C ASP A 672 13.59 -37.02 25.67
N LEU A 673 14.23 -35.96 25.19
CA LEU A 673 14.05 -35.42 23.84
C LEU A 673 15.41 -34.90 23.34
N ASP A 674 15.89 -35.38 22.20
CA ASP A 674 17.12 -34.86 21.61
C ASP A 674 16.86 -33.51 20.92
N LEU A 675 16.99 -32.45 21.71
CA LEU A 675 16.88 -31.07 21.25
C LEU A 675 17.93 -30.73 20.19
N LYS A 676 19.07 -31.43 20.13
CA LYS A 676 20.14 -31.18 19.13
C LYS A 676 19.82 -31.86 17.80
N GLU A 677 19.24 -33.06 17.81
CA GLU A 677 18.68 -33.67 16.60
C GLU A 677 17.53 -32.83 16.05
N MET A 678 16.63 -32.35 16.91
CA MET A 678 15.56 -31.41 16.52
C MET A 678 16.11 -30.11 15.93
N GLN A 679 17.05 -29.45 16.62
CA GLN A 679 17.68 -28.21 16.15
C GLN A 679 18.41 -28.41 14.82
N ARG A 680 19.05 -29.57 14.62
CA ARG A 680 19.69 -29.96 13.36
C ARG A 680 18.67 -30.15 12.25
N GLU A 681 17.62 -30.94 12.44
CA GLU A 681 16.62 -31.18 11.38
C GLU A 681 15.98 -29.87 10.92
N LEU A 682 15.60 -29.02 11.87
CA LEU A 682 15.02 -27.70 11.57
C LEU A 682 16.03 -26.79 10.85
N SER A 683 17.31 -26.85 11.20
CA SER A 683 18.38 -26.12 10.49
C SER A 683 18.56 -26.64 9.06
N ASP A 684 18.47 -27.96 8.84
CA ASP A 684 18.52 -28.58 7.52
C ASP A 684 17.30 -28.12 6.67
N LYS A 685 16.08 -28.05 7.25
CA LYS A 685 14.91 -27.44 6.58
C LYS A 685 15.13 -25.96 6.26
N GLN A 686 15.69 -25.20 7.19
CA GLN A 686 15.95 -23.76 7.02
C GLN A 686 16.99 -23.49 5.91
N ALA A 687 17.99 -24.38 5.76
CA ALA A 687 18.95 -24.35 4.66
C ALA A 687 18.30 -24.68 3.31
N ILE A 688 17.49 -25.75 3.25
CA ILE A 688 16.72 -26.13 2.05
C ILE A 688 15.79 -24.99 1.61
N LEU A 689 15.11 -24.33 2.56
CA LEU A 689 14.22 -23.21 2.28
C LEU A 689 14.97 -22.03 1.65
N LYS A 690 16.11 -21.60 2.21
CA LYS A 690 16.98 -20.56 1.64
C LYS A 690 17.39 -20.89 0.20
N GLN A 691 17.90 -22.10 -0.03
CA GLN A 691 18.31 -22.55 -1.37
C GLN A 691 17.14 -22.56 -2.34
N SER A 692 15.97 -23.04 -1.91
CA SER A 692 14.77 -23.12 -2.76
C SER A 692 14.24 -21.73 -3.13
N THR A 693 14.27 -20.76 -2.21
CA THR A 693 13.93 -19.36 -2.52
C THR A 693 14.91 -18.74 -3.51
N ALA A 694 16.22 -19.02 -3.40
CA ALA A 694 17.22 -18.55 -4.35
C ALA A 694 17.05 -19.18 -5.75
N ASP A 695 16.81 -20.48 -5.81
CA ASP A 695 16.43 -21.22 -7.02
C ASP A 695 15.18 -20.63 -7.69
N TYR A 696 14.16 -20.26 -6.89
CA TYR A 696 12.93 -19.63 -7.39
C TYR A 696 13.19 -18.27 -8.03
N ILE A 697 13.94 -17.41 -7.34
CA ILE A 697 14.33 -16.06 -7.80
C ILE A 697 15.11 -16.13 -9.10
N PHE A 698 16.11 -17.02 -9.19
CA PHE A 698 16.88 -17.22 -10.41
C PHE A 698 15.99 -17.72 -11.57
N LYS A 699 15.23 -18.79 -11.35
CA LYS A 699 14.43 -19.44 -12.41
C LYS A 699 13.23 -18.59 -12.87
N GLU A 700 12.66 -17.69 -12.04
CA GLU A 700 11.63 -16.72 -12.47
C GLU A 700 12.24 -15.38 -12.93
N LYS A 701 13.57 -15.20 -12.80
CA LYS A 701 14.29 -13.95 -13.13
C LYS A 701 13.78 -12.74 -12.37
N ILE A 702 13.53 -12.91 -11.07
CA ILE A 702 13.02 -11.86 -10.18
C ILE A 702 14.16 -10.85 -9.92
N PRO A 703 13.98 -9.54 -10.19
CA PRO A 703 14.98 -8.52 -9.86
C PRO A 703 15.26 -8.49 -8.36
N LEU A 704 16.53 -8.47 -7.96
CA LEU A 704 16.92 -8.57 -6.55
C LEU A 704 16.47 -7.35 -5.74
N GLU A 705 16.35 -6.18 -6.37
CA GLU A 705 15.77 -4.96 -5.79
C GLU A 705 14.31 -5.16 -5.36
N LYS A 706 13.56 -6.02 -6.09
CA LYS A 706 12.20 -6.40 -5.72
C LYS A 706 12.18 -7.37 -4.55
N VAL A 707 13.15 -8.28 -4.46
CA VAL A 707 13.33 -9.18 -3.31
C VAL A 707 13.72 -8.37 -2.06
N GLU A 708 14.59 -7.37 -2.21
CA GLU A 708 14.99 -6.44 -1.15
C GLU A 708 13.80 -5.62 -0.65
N ALA A 709 12.94 -5.14 -1.55
CA ALA A 709 11.73 -4.41 -1.19
C ALA A 709 10.70 -5.26 -0.40
N ILE A 710 10.58 -6.56 -0.70
CA ILE A 710 9.72 -7.50 0.05
C ILE A 710 10.32 -7.80 1.43
N CYS A 711 11.64 -7.97 1.51
CA CYS A 711 12.33 -8.27 2.76
C CYS A 711 12.39 -7.06 3.70
N GLY A 712 12.70 -5.88 3.16
CA GLY A 712 12.99 -4.67 3.92
C GLY A 712 14.22 -4.77 4.83
N GLU A 713 14.61 -3.63 5.42
CA GLU A 713 15.80 -3.55 6.28
C GLU A 713 15.77 -4.53 7.47
N THR A 714 14.58 -4.86 8.00
CA THR A 714 14.45 -5.81 9.13
C THR A 714 14.83 -7.25 8.79
N ASN A 715 14.99 -7.60 7.51
CA ASN A 715 15.31 -8.95 7.04
C ASN A 715 16.56 -9.01 6.17
N LYS A 716 17.45 -8.02 6.28
CA LYS A 716 18.66 -7.90 5.44
C LYS A 716 19.52 -9.16 5.46
N ALA A 717 19.57 -9.89 6.58
CA ALA A 717 20.27 -11.17 6.68
C ALA A 717 19.67 -12.29 5.79
N PHE A 718 18.33 -12.43 5.75
CA PHE A 718 17.65 -13.39 4.86
C PHE A 718 17.85 -12.99 3.40
N TYR A 719 17.59 -11.71 3.09
CA TYR A 719 17.81 -11.16 1.75
C TYR A 719 19.24 -11.40 1.25
N SER A 720 20.28 -11.05 2.03
CA SER A 720 21.67 -11.26 1.63
C SER A 720 21.98 -12.72 1.33
N ASN A 721 21.56 -13.66 2.18
CA ASN A 721 21.81 -15.10 1.95
C ASN A 721 21.18 -15.58 0.64
N VAL A 722 19.90 -15.24 0.43
CA VAL A 722 19.14 -15.66 -0.76
C VAL A 722 19.64 -14.96 -2.02
N ALA A 723 20.00 -13.67 -1.94
CA ALA A 723 20.56 -12.91 -3.05
C ALA A 723 21.95 -13.41 -3.47
N TYR A 724 22.86 -13.68 -2.53
CA TYR A 724 24.18 -14.26 -2.86
C TYR A 724 24.05 -15.62 -3.53
N GLN A 725 23.12 -16.47 -3.08
CA GLN A 725 22.83 -17.75 -3.73
C GLN A 725 22.22 -17.57 -5.13
N ALA A 726 21.27 -16.64 -5.30
CA ALA A 726 20.66 -16.34 -6.60
C ALA A 726 21.69 -15.77 -7.60
N ILE A 727 22.60 -14.90 -7.17
CA ILE A 727 23.71 -14.39 -8.00
C ILE A 727 24.64 -15.54 -8.41
N ALA A 728 24.99 -16.43 -7.48
CA ALA A 728 25.82 -17.61 -7.78
C ALA A 728 25.17 -18.61 -8.75
N LEU A 729 23.83 -18.64 -8.84
CA LEU A 729 23.08 -19.40 -9.84
C LEU A 729 23.02 -18.70 -11.23
N GLY A 730 23.28 -17.38 -11.28
CA GLY A 730 23.28 -16.60 -12.52
C GLY A 730 22.25 -15.46 -12.58
N THR A 731 21.61 -15.09 -11.47
CA THR A 731 20.81 -13.84 -11.41
C THR A 731 21.75 -12.63 -11.54
N PRO A 732 21.44 -11.64 -12.39
CA PRO A 732 22.27 -10.43 -12.50
C PRO A 732 22.42 -9.70 -11.17
N ASP A 733 23.65 -9.29 -10.85
CA ASP A 733 23.97 -8.41 -9.73
C ASP A 733 23.59 -6.96 -10.09
N PRO A 734 22.69 -6.29 -9.33
CA PRO A 734 22.34 -4.89 -9.56
C PRO A 734 23.55 -3.94 -9.56
N ALA A 735 24.58 -4.20 -8.76
CA ALA A 735 25.79 -3.39 -8.73
C ALA A 735 26.64 -3.56 -10.00
N LEU A 736 26.64 -4.75 -10.60
CA LEU A 736 27.30 -5.02 -11.88
C LEU A 736 26.53 -4.38 -13.04
N LEU A 737 25.19 -4.56 -13.09
CA LEU A 737 24.33 -3.93 -14.11
C LEU A 737 24.43 -2.39 -14.09
N ALA A 738 24.49 -1.79 -12.90
CA ALA A 738 24.70 -0.35 -12.76
C ALA A 738 26.05 0.10 -13.36
N LYS A 739 27.11 -0.73 -13.22
CA LYS A 739 28.43 -0.45 -13.78
C LYS A 739 28.53 -0.70 -15.28
N GLU A 740 27.88 -1.74 -15.81
CA GLU A 740 27.78 -1.98 -17.25
C GLU A 740 27.09 -0.79 -17.95
N LYS A 741 26.01 -0.28 -17.36
CA LYS A 741 25.28 0.90 -17.87
C LYS A 741 26.08 2.20 -17.80
N GLU A 742 26.92 2.36 -16.78
CA GLU A 742 27.88 3.49 -16.68
C GLU A 742 28.96 3.40 -17.78
N VAL A 743 29.42 2.20 -18.10
CA VAL A 743 30.39 1.94 -19.18
C VAL A 743 29.76 2.17 -20.57
N GLU A 744 28.53 1.73 -20.80
CA GLU A 744 27.79 1.97 -22.04
C GLU A 744 27.64 3.47 -22.34
N GLN A 745 27.26 4.27 -21.32
CA GLN A 745 27.20 5.73 -21.41
C GLN A 745 28.56 6.39 -21.68
N GLN A 746 29.66 5.79 -21.23
CA GLN A 746 31.01 6.26 -21.58
C GLN A 746 31.36 5.96 -23.05
N TYR A 747 30.98 4.80 -23.58
CA TYR A 747 31.16 4.47 -24.99
C TYR A 747 30.37 5.38 -25.94
N GLU A 748 29.10 5.68 -25.63
CA GLU A 748 28.32 6.66 -26.40
C GLU A 748 29.02 8.03 -26.47
N ARG A 749 29.54 8.49 -25.32
CA ARG A 749 30.23 9.78 -25.18
C ARG A 749 31.56 9.83 -25.92
N VAL A 750 32.30 8.72 -26.00
CA VAL A 750 33.49 8.60 -26.88
C VAL A 750 33.07 8.73 -28.35
N GLY A 751 32.01 8.04 -28.77
CA GLY A 751 31.49 8.12 -30.14
C GLY A 751 30.91 9.48 -30.54
N GLU A 752 30.63 10.38 -29.60
CA GLU A 752 30.39 11.80 -29.88
C GLU A 752 31.69 12.60 -30.07
N LEU A 753 32.68 12.40 -29.19
CA LEU A 753 33.98 13.06 -29.25
C LEU A 753 34.75 12.72 -30.53
N GLU A 754 34.65 11.49 -31.03
CA GLU A 754 35.23 11.10 -32.33
C GLU A 754 34.61 11.90 -33.50
N LYS A 755 33.28 12.09 -33.50
CA LYS A 755 32.58 12.89 -34.52
C LYS A 755 32.96 14.37 -34.46
N VAL A 756 33.19 14.91 -33.26
CA VAL A 756 33.72 16.27 -33.07
C VAL A 756 35.17 16.36 -33.59
N THR A 757 36.01 15.38 -33.27
CA THR A 757 37.41 15.33 -33.69
C THR A 757 37.55 15.25 -35.21
N ALA A 758 36.76 14.42 -35.89
CA ALA A 758 36.73 14.34 -37.35
C ALA A 758 36.34 15.67 -38.02
N ARG A 759 35.35 16.39 -37.46
CA ARG A 759 34.95 17.72 -37.94
C ARG A 759 36.03 18.79 -37.73
N LEU A 760 36.79 18.70 -36.64
CA LEU A 760 37.93 19.59 -36.41
C LEU A 760 39.08 19.30 -37.37
N GLN A 761 39.36 18.01 -37.65
CA GLN A 761 40.38 17.59 -38.61
C GLN A 761 40.08 18.09 -40.03
N GLN A 762 38.85 17.88 -40.53
CA GLN A 762 38.42 18.43 -41.83
C GLN A 762 38.63 19.95 -41.90
N LYS A 763 38.30 20.66 -40.82
CA LYS A 763 38.44 22.12 -40.76
C LYS A 763 39.90 22.60 -40.72
N ILE A 764 40.82 21.79 -40.18
CA ILE A 764 42.27 22.04 -40.26
C ILE A 764 42.76 21.86 -41.70
N GLU A 765 42.30 20.83 -42.40
CA GLU A 765 42.64 20.56 -43.81
C GLU A 765 42.13 21.69 -44.73
N GLU A 766 40.90 22.17 -44.52
CA GLU A 766 40.33 23.35 -45.20
C GLU A 766 41.19 24.61 -44.95
N GLN A 767 41.66 24.82 -43.72
CA GLN A 767 42.53 25.96 -43.39
C GLN A 767 43.95 25.82 -43.98
N GLN A 768 44.51 24.61 -44.04
CA GLN A 768 45.81 24.34 -44.67
C GLN A 768 45.76 24.57 -46.19
N ALA A 769 44.69 24.13 -46.86
CA ALA A 769 44.48 24.41 -48.28
C ALA A 769 44.37 25.92 -48.56
N SER A 770 43.66 26.67 -47.71
CA SER A 770 43.57 28.13 -47.82
C SER A 770 44.90 28.84 -47.55
N LEU A 771 45.73 28.33 -46.62
CA LEU A 771 47.07 28.85 -46.36
C LEU A 771 47.99 28.67 -47.58
N ALA A 772 48.05 27.46 -48.16
CA ALA A 772 48.87 27.19 -49.35
C ALA A 772 48.48 28.09 -50.54
N GLN A 773 47.17 28.33 -50.74
CA GLN A 773 46.68 29.23 -51.78
C GLN A 773 47.08 30.70 -51.53
N ASN A 774 47.15 31.13 -50.27
CA ASN A 774 47.64 32.47 -49.91
C ASN A 774 49.16 32.60 -50.10
N GLU A 775 49.94 31.56 -49.77
CA GLU A 775 51.39 31.53 -50.01
C GLU A 775 51.73 31.61 -51.50
N GLU A 776 50.99 30.88 -52.36
CA GLU A 776 51.12 30.97 -53.81
C GLU A 776 50.79 32.38 -54.34
N LEU A 777 49.74 33.03 -53.78
CA LEU A 777 49.37 34.41 -54.12
C LEU A 777 50.43 35.44 -53.68
N ILE A 778 51.09 35.21 -52.54
CA ILE A 778 52.20 36.05 -52.05
C ILE A 778 53.41 35.91 -52.97
N ALA A 779 53.80 34.68 -53.33
CA ALA A 779 54.89 34.44 -54.27
C ALA A 779 54.64 35.09 -55.65
N GLU A 780 53.39 35.08 -56.13
CA GLU A 780 53.01 35.78 -57.37
C GLU A 780 53.14 37.31 -57.24
N GLN A 781 52.85 37.88 -56.07
CA GLN A 781 53.04 39.31 -55.79
C GLN A 781 54.52 39.69 -55.65
N GLU A 782 55.33 38.89 -54.95
CA GLU A 782 56.78 39.10 -54.86
C GLU A 782 57.47 39.00 -56.23
N GLY A 783 57.03 38.08 -57.09
CA GLY A 783 57.46 38.02 -58.49
C GLY A 783 57.15 39.31 -59.27
N LYS A 784 55.94 39.86 -59.09
CA LYS A 784 55.52 41.14 -59.68
C LYS A 784 56.27 42.35 -59.12
N ILE A 785 56.67 42.32 -57.85
CA ILE A 785 57.50 43.38 -57.24
C ILE A 785 58.92 43.34 -57.81
N ASN A 786 59.59 42.19 -57.81
CA ASN A 786 60.94 42.03 -58.36
C ASN A 786 61.02 42.43 -59.85
N GLN A 787 59.99 42.14 -60.66
CA GLN A 787 59.91 42.61 -62.05
C GLN A 787 59.80 44.14 -62.16
N ARG A 788 59.10 44.80 -61.23
CA ARG A 788 58.97 46.26 -61.22
C ARG A 788 60.27 46.93 -60.76
N ASP A 789 60.95 46.38 -59.77
CA ASP A 789 62.22 46.95 -59.27
C ASP A 789 63.36 46.81 -60.29
N GLN A 790 63.42 45.68 -61.02
CA GLN A 790 64.31 45.54 -62.18
C GLN A 790 63.97 46.54 -63.29
N HIS A 791 62.68 46.81 -63.53
CA HIS A 791 62.27 47.80 -64.52
C HIS A 791 62.61 49.24 -64.09
N ILE A 792 62.48 49.56 -62.80
CA ILE A 792 62.88 50.86 -62.21
C ILE A 792 64.39 51.08 -62.37
N GLY A 793 65.24 50.09 -62.03
CA GLY A 793 66.69 50.22 -62.17
C GLY A 793 67.14 50.48 -63.63
N ILE A 794 66.48 49.86 -64.61
CA ILE A 794 66.71 50.13 -66.04
C ILE A 794 66.26 51.55 -66.40
N ILE A 795 65.10 51.99 -65.89
CA ILE A 795 64.57 53.34 -66.14
C ILE A 795 65.47 54.43 -65.54
N GLU A 796 66.07 54.22 -64.36
CA GLU A 796 66.97 55.20 -63.72
C GLU A 796 68.30 55.38 -64.46
N GLU A 797 68.92 54.28 -64.93
CA GLU A 797 70.17 54.39 -65.71
C GLU A 797 69.93 55.06 -67.07
N GLU A 798 68.79 54.75 -67.70
CA GLU A 798 68.37 55.35 -68.97
C GLU A 798 68.01 56.84 -68.80
N LEU A 799 67.29 57.22 -67.73
CA LEU A 799 67.02 58.63 -67.37
C LEU A 799 68.32 59.44 -67.24
N LYS A 800 69.36 58.86 -66.63
CA LYS A 800 70.65 59.54 -66.41
C LYS A 800 71.42 59.78 -67.72
N LYS A 801 71.25 58.92 -68.72
CA LYS A 801 71.78 59.12 -70.09
C LYS A 801 70.91 60.09 -70.89
N GLN A 802 69.59 59.94 -70.81
CA GLN A 802 68.65 60.82 -71.52
C GLN A 802 68.67 62.26 -70.99
N SER A 803 68.98 62.50 -69.71
CA SER A 803 69.13 63.85 -69.14
C SER A 803 70.15 64.72 -69.89
N ALA A 804 71.22 64.14 -70.44
CA ALA A 804 72.26 64.87 -71.19
C ALA A 804 71.92 65.07 -72.69
N VAL A 805 70.85 64.45 -73.18
CA VAL A 805 70.39 64.53 -74.58
C VAL A 805 69.06 65.30 -74.69
N LEU A 806 68.23 65.26 -73.65
CA LEU A 806 67.05 66.11 -73.53
C LEU A 806 67.42 67.60 -73.44
N GLU A 807 68.59 67.98 -72.95
CA GLU A 807 69.00 69.41 -72.93
C GLU A 807 69.09 70.01 -74.36
N VAL A 808 69.28 69.19 -75.39
CA VAL A 808 69.20 69.58 -76.81
C VAL A 808 67.79 69.39 -77.40
N ASN A 809 67.08 68.33 -77.00
CA ASN A 809 65.77 67.98 -77.56
C ASN A 809 64.56 68.63 -76.86
N VAL A 810 64.67 69.15 -75.64
CA VAL A 810 63.58 69.85 -74.92
C VAL A 810 63.20 71.13 -75.65
N THR A 811 64.16 71.82 -76.27
CA THR A 811 63.93 72.98 -77.14
C THR A 811 63.13 72.65 -78.41
N ALA A 812 63.07 71.37 -78.82
CA ALA A 812 62.38 70.91 -80.03
C ALA A 812 61.05 70.17 -79.73
N LEU A 813 61.02 69.30 -78.71
CA LEU A 813 59.89 68.44 -78.36
C LEU A 813 59.14 68.88 -77.09
N GLY A 814 59.77 69.72 -76.25
CA GLY A 814 59.10 70.39 -75.15
C GLY A 814 58.01 71.34 -75.66
N LEU A 815 58.23 72.01 -76.78
CA LEU A 815 57.22 72.85 -77.43
C LEU A 815 56.00 72.05 -77.93
N GLU A 816 56.17 70.80 -78.38
CA GLU A 816 55.04 69.95 -78.78
C GLU A 816 54.25 69.43 -77.57
N LYS A 817 54.93 69.03 -76.50
CA LYS A 817 54.27 68.50 -75.30
C LYS A 817 53.68 69.61 -74.42
N ALA A 818 54.32 70.78 -74.35
CA ALA A 818 53.75 71.99 -73.76
C ALA A 818 52.62 72.55 -74.63
N ALA A 819 52.67 72.44 -75.96
CA ALA A 819 51.49 72.73 -76.78
C ALA A 819 50.33 71.80 -76.38
N ASN A 820 50.53 70.49 -76.21
CA ASN A 820 49.42 69.59 -75.86
C ASN A 820 48.93 69.76 -74.39
N THR A 821 49.83 70.03 -73.44
CA THR A 821 49.49 70.24 -72.02
C THR A 821 49.01 71.67 -71.72
N GLN A 822 49.41 72.68 -72.51
CA GLN A 822 48.99 74.07 -72.37
C GLN A 822 47.98 74.55 -73.42
N LEU A 823 47.64 73.80 -74.47
CA LEU A 823 46.30 73.87 -75.08
C LEU A 823 45.25 73.58 -73.99
N LYS A 824 45.56 72.66 -73.06
CA LYS A 824 44.74 72.37 -71.87
C LYS A 824 44.81 73.41 -70.73
N ALA A 825 45.34 74.60 -71.00
CA ALA A 825 45.15 75.79 -70.16
C ALA A 825 44.87 77.05 -71.01
N LYS A 826 45.77 77.39 -71.94
CA LYS A 826 45.78 78.62 -72.75
C LYS A 826 44.98 78.58 -74.05
N TYR A 827 44.12 77.58 -74.31
CA TYR A 827 42.99 77.82 -75.21
C TYR A 827 41.93 78.75 -74.58
N ASN A 828 42.07 79.04 -73.27
CA ASN A 828 41.18 79.90 -72.47
C ASN A 828 41.87 81.17 -71.93
N ASP A 829 43.12 81.45 -72.31
CA ASP A 829 43.86 82.65 -71.86
C ASP A 829 43.86 83.71 -72.97
N ILE A 830 43.00 84.72 -72.80
CA ILE A 830 42.59 85.64 -73.86
C ILE A 830 43.52 86.87 -73.98
N GLU A 831 44.18 87.28 -72.91
CA GLU A 831 44.86 88.58 -72.84
C GLU A 831 46.18 88.60 -73.63
N GLU A 832 47.04 87.60 -73.45
CA GLU A 832 48.32 87.50 -74.17
C GLU A 832 48.13 87.41 -75.70
N ALA A 833 47.07 86.72 -76.16
CA ALA A 833 46.73 86.63 -77.58
C ALA A 833 46.39 88.01 -78.18
N GLN A 834 45.70 88.87 -77.43
CA GLN A 834 45.43 90.24 -77.86
C GLN A 834 46.68 91.12 -77.87
N CYS A 835 47.60 90.93 -76.92
CA CYS A 835 48.87 91.66 -76.88
C CYS A 835 49.81 91.32 -78.06
N LEU A 836 49.89 90.04 -78.48
CA LEU A 836 50.61 89.66 -79.71
C LEU A 836 50.03 90.36 -80.95
N ILE A 837 48.70 90.40 -81.08
CA ILE A 837 48.02 91.09 -82.18
C ILE A 837 48.31 92.61 -82.15
N LEU A 838 48.34 93.21 -80.96
CA LEU A 838 48.68 94.63 -80.76
C LEU A 838 50.11 94.96 -81.23
N ILE A 839 51.11 94.14 -80.89
CA ILE A 839 52.49 94.34 -81.33
C ILE A 839 52.59 94.22 -82.86
N GLU A 840 52.23 93.05 -83.40
CA GLU A 840 52.51 92.68 -84.81
C GLU A 840 51.65 93.44 -85.82
N LYS A 841 50.39 93.78 -85.48
CA LYS A 841 49.47 94.46 -86.41
C LYS A 841 49.41 95.98 -86.24
N LYS A 842 49.86 96.53 -85.11
CA LYS A 842 49.71 97.97 -84.82
C LYS A 842 51.01 98.66 -84.40
N LEU A 843 51.64 98.25 -83.29
CA LEU A 843 52.76 99.01 -82.71
C LEU A 843 54.07 98.90 -83.50
N SER A 844 54.46 97.69 -83.93
CA SER A 844 55.69 97.50 -84.73
C SER A 844 55.61 98.19 -86.09
N PRO A 845 54.51 98.03 -86.89
CA PRO A 845 54.34 98.79 -88.14
C PRO A 845 54.34 100.31 -87.94
N LEU A 846 53.67 100.82 -86.90
CA LEU A 846 53.62 102.25 -86.60
C LEU A 846 55.02 102.82 -86.31
N THR A 847 55.83 102.09 -85.53
CA THR A 847 57.19 102.50 -85.13
C THR A 847 58.19 102.43 -86.29
N GLN A 848 58.15 101.37 -87.11
CA GLN A 848 58.99 101.26 -88.31
C GLN A 848 58.71 102.37 -89.33
N ASN A 849 57.43 102.74 -89.53
CA ASN A 849 57.07 103.84 -90.43
C ASN A 849 57.65 105.19 -89.98
N TYR A 850 57.73 105.46 -88.66
CA TYR A 850 58.33 106.69 -88.14
C TYR A 850 59.87 106.68 -88.27
N LEU A 851 60.54 105.54 -88.04
CA LEU A 851 61.97 105.39 -88.32
C LEU A 851 62.34 105.65 -89.79
N GLN A 852 61.55 105.12 -90.73
CA GLN A 852 61.74 105.38 -92.16
C GLN A 852 61.58 106.86 -92.55
N HIS A 853 60.79 107.63 -91.79
CA HIS A 853 60.70 109.07 -91.97
C HIS A 853 61.94 109.79 -91.43
N LEU A 854 62.34 109.51 -90.18
CA LEU A 854 63.51 110.15 -89.56
C LEU A 854 64.79 109.94 -90.38
N TRP A 855 64.99 108.72 -90.90
CA TRP A 855 66.13 108.40 -91.75
C TRP A 855 66.21 109.24 -93.03
N LYS A 856 65.06 109.51 -93.68
CA LYS A 856 64.99 110.37 -94.88
C LYS A 856 65.45 111.80 -94.61
N ASP A 857 65.21 112.31 -93.40
CA ASP A 857 65.68 113.65 -93.02
C ASP A 857 67.16 113.64 -92.59
N ILE A 858 67.66 112.55 -91.98
CA ILE A 858 69.10 112.36 -91.68
C ILE A 858 69.90 112.31 -93.00
N GLN A 859 69.49 111.49 -93.97
CA GLN A 859 70.08 111.41 -95.31
C GLN A 859 70.16 112.78 -95.99
N LYS A 860 69.05 113.54 -95.94
CA LYS A 860 68.90 114.87 -96.55
C LYS A 860 69.83 115.92 -95.92
N GLN A 861 70.06 115.86 -94.61
CA GLN A 861 70.97 116.78 -93.92
C GLN A 861 72.45 116.37 -94.08
N ALA A 862 72.75 115.06 -94.00
CA ALA A 862 74.10 114.50 -94.19
C ALA A 862 74.57 114.51 -95.66
N LYS A 863 73.68 114.85 -96.63
CA LYS A 863 73.92 114.77 -98.08
C LYS A 863 74.37 113.37 -98.53
N SER A 864 73.76 112.33 -97.94
CA SER A 864 74.12 110.93 -98.17
C SER A 864 73.00 110.15 -98.86
N ASN A 865 73.37 109.31 -99.83
CA ASN A 865 72.48 108.40 -100.56
C ASN A 865 72.63 106.94 -100.08
N GLU A 866 73.03 106.70 -98.83
CA GLU A 866 72.98 105.36 -98.24
C GLU A 866 71.57 104.74 -98.30
N PRO A 867 71.42 103.42 -98.44
CA PRO A 867 70.11 102.76 -98.39
C PRO A 867 69.44 102.89 -97.01
N PHE A 868 68.21 102.40 -96.88
CA PHE A 868 67.61 102.21 -95.55
C PHE A 868 68.41 101.20 -94.72
N PRO A 869 68.53 101.38 -93.40
CA PRO A 869 69.21 100.42 -92.55
C PRO A 869 68.38 99.15 -92.39
N ASN A 870 68.93 98.01 -92.82
CA ASN A 870 68.38 96.70 -92.48
C ASN A 870 68.47 96.43 -90.96
N ASN A 871 69.35 97.14 -90.25
CA ASN A 871 69.43 97.19 -88.80
C ASN A 871 69.54 98.65 -88.33
N TRP A 872 68.51 99.14 -87.64
CA TRP A 872 68.45 100.53 -87.18
C TRP A 872 69.47 100.86 -86.08
N ARG A 873 69.84 99.90 -85.22
CA ARG A 873 70.91 100.05 -84.21
C ARG A 873 72.25 100.35 -84.87
N GLN A 874 72.54 99.64 -85.95
CA GLN A 874 73.83 99.77 -86.65
C GLN A 874 73.97 101.11 -87.37
N ALA A 875 72.85 101.70 -87.81
CA ALA A 875 72.81 103.07 -88.30
C ALA A 875 73.00 104.12 -87.19
N LEU A 876 72.47 103.88 -85.99
CA LEU A 876 72.60 104.80 -84.85
C LEU A 876 74.06 105.06 -84.44
N ASN A 877 74.95 104.09 -84.67
CA ASN A 877 76.36 104.15 -84.28
C ASN A 877 77.28 104.85 -85.31
N LYS A 878 76.74 105.35 -86.44
CA LYS A 878 77.51 106.19 -87.36
C LYS A 878 77.50 107.65 -86.88
N ASP A 879 78.61 108.36 -87.11
CA ASP A 879 78.63 109.81 -86.98
C ASP A 879 77.99 110.46 -88.23
N TYR A 880 77.27 111.57 -88.02
CA TYR A 880 76.49 112.27 -89.04
C TYR A 880 76.85 113.77 -89.05
N PRO A 881 78.07 114.13 -89.50
CA PRO A 881 78.57 115.50 -89.44
C PRO A 881 77.67 116.46 -90.24
N GLY A 882 77.04 117.39 -89.52
CA GLY A 882 76.14 118.41 -90.08
C GLY A 882 74.64 118.13 -89.92
N VAL A 883 74.24 117.01 -89.31
CA VAL A 883 72.83 116.70 -88.99
C VAL A 883 72.43 117.33 -87.64
N ASP A 884 71.19 117.82 -87.54
CA ASP A 884 70.62 118.32 -86.29
C ASP A 884 70.62 117.23 -85.21
N HIS A 885 71.33 117.50 -84.11
CA HIS A 885 71.39 116.63 -82.94
C HIS A 885 70.00 116.21 -82.43
N LYS A 886 68.98 117.06 -82.54
CA LYS A 886 67.61 116.74 -82.12
C LYS A 886 66.96 115.66 -82.98
N LEU A 887 67.29 115.60 -84.26
CA LEU A 887 66.85 114.55 -85.18
C LEU A 887 67.52 113.21 -84.83
N LEU A 888 68.81 113.23 -84.52
CA LEU A 888 69.56 112.06 -84.05
C LEU A 888 69.03 111.51 -82.71
N VAL A 889 68.66 112.39 -81.77
CA VAL A 889 68.03 112.00 -80.49
C VAL A 889 66.65 111.36 -80.70
N LYS A 890 65.81 111.91 -81.60
CA LYS A 890 64.54 111.28 -81.98
C LYS A 890 64.72 109.92 -82.62
N PHE A 891 65.71 109.78 -83.49
CA PHE A 891 66.06 108.52 -84.12
C PHE A 891 66.49 107.49 -83.07
N SER A 892 67.41 107.84 -82.16
CA SER A 892 67.81 107.02 -81.02
C SER A 892 66.61 106.50 -80.21
N ILE A 893 65.73 107.39 -79.75
CA ILE A 893 64.56 107.02 -78.95
C ILE A 893 63.62 106.08 -79.71
N THR A 894 63.38 106.34 -81.00
CA THR A 894 62.50 105.48 -81.82
C THR A 894 63.13 104.11 -82.11
N VAL A 895 64.46 104.02 -82.20
CA VAL A 895 65.18 102.74 -82.32
C VAL A 895 65.03 101.91 -81.05
N ASN A 896 65.27 102.50 -79.87
CA ASN A 896 65.08 101.81 -78.58
C ASN A 896 63.61 101.37 -78.37
N LEU A 897 62.63 102.18 -78.81
CA LEU A 897 61.21 101.82 -78.78
C LEU A 897 60.90 100.61 -79.68
N LEU A 898 61.43 100.57 -80.91
CA LEU A 898 61.26 99.41 -81.78
C LEU A 898 61.92 98.17 -81.19
N GLU A 899 63.07 98.31 -80.53
CA GLU A 899 63.72 97.21 -79.83
C GLU A 899 62.85 96.67 -78.69
N LYS A 900 62.23 97.50 -77.85
CA LYS A 900 61.36 96.99 -76.76
C LYS A 900 60.10 96.27 -77.24
N LEU A 901 59.63 96.48 -78.47
CA LEU A 901 58.58 95.64 -79.09
C LEU A 901 59.12 94.28 -79.58
N ASN A 902 60.42 94.20 -79.89
CA ASN A 902 61.11 93.05 -80.46
C ASN A 902 62.07 92.35 -79.48
N ASP A 903 62.08 92.75 -78.20
CA ASP A 903 62.96 92.26 -77.12
C ASP A 903 62.53 90.88 -76.62
N ARG A 904 62.43 89.93 -77.55
CA ARG A 904 61.93 88.57 -77.34
C ARG A 904 62.87 87.71 -76.49
N GLU A 905 64.09 88.18 -76.23
CA GLU A 905 65.10 87.50 -75.42
C GLU A 905 65.07 87.92 -73.94
N SER A 906 65.01 89.23 -73.62
CA SER A 906 64.98 89.70 -72.23
C SER A 906 63.57 90.02 -71.72
N THR A 907 62.57 90.06 -72.61
CA THR A 907 61.16 90.36 -72.29
C THR A 907 60.27 89.42 -73.14
N PRO A 908 60.17 88.12 -72.83
CA PRO A 908 59.51 87.15 -73.72
C PRO A 908 57.98 87.38 -73.83
N ASP A 909 57.30 87.83 -72.79
CA ASP A 909 55.84 88.00 -72.80
C ASP A 909 55.38 89.22 -73.62
N HIS A 910 54.21 89.14 -74.27
CA HIS A 910 53.73 90.21 -75.15
C HIS A 910 53.18 91.41 -74.36
N SER A 911 52.48 91.13 -73.26
CA SER A 911 52.07 92.11 -72.24
C SER A 911 53.25 92.90 -71.69
N GLU A 912 54.33 92.22 -71.29
CA GLU A 912 55.54 92.85 -70.77
C GLU A 912 56.26 93.69 -71.85
N ARG A 913 56.34 93.22 -73.11
CA ARG A 913 56.88 94.04 -74.23
C ARG A 913 56.03 95.28 -74.54
N VAL A 914 54.71 95.18 -74.49
CA VAL A 914 53.82 96.35 -74.62
C VAL A 914 54.03 97.32 -73.45
N SER A 915 54.19 96.81 -72.22
CA SER A 915 54.47 97.62 -71.02
C SER A 915 55.84 98.33 -71.11
N ASN A 916 56.89 97.63 -71.53
CA ASN A 916 58.25 98.18 -71.68
C ASN A 916 58.33 99.21 -72.81
N PHE A 917 57.64 98.99 -73.94
CA PHE A 917 57.46 100.00 -74.99
C PHE A 917 56.73 101.25 -74.47
N TYR A 918 55.62 101.06 -73.74
CA TYR A 918 54.81 102.17 -73.20
C TYR A 918 55.59 103.01 -72.18
N THR A 919 56.29 102.35 -71.26
CA THR A 919 57.11 102.99 -70.22
C THR A 919 58.21 103.86 -70.83
N MET A 920 58.86 103.35 -71.89
CA MET A 920 59.87 104.11 -72.64
C MET A 920 59.25 105.27 -73.44
N LEU A 921 58.01 105.14 -73.92
CA LEU A 921 57.31 106.17 -74.69
C LEU A 921 56.91 107.37 -73.81
N ASP A 922 56.35 107.11 -72.62
CA ASP A 922 55.99 108.15 -71.63
C ASP A 922 57.25 108.90 -71.17
N SER A 923 58.26 108.18 -70.66
CA SER A 923 59.49 108.79 -70.15
C SER A 923 60.22 109.64 -71.20
N SER A 924 60.10 109.29 -72.48
CA SER A 924 60.72 110.02 -73.61
C SER A 924 59.85 111.16 -74.17
N HIS A 925 58.54 111.18 -73.91
CA HIS A 925 57.64 112.14 -74.54
C HIS A 925 57.96 113.58 -74.14
N LYS A 926 58.17 113.84 -72.85
CA LYS A 926 58.35 115.19 -72.27
C LYS A 926 59.61 115.92 -72.77
N SER A 927 60.64 115.18 -73.18
CA SER A 927 61.86 115.71 -73.80
C SER A 927 61.72 116.00 -75.30
N LEU A 928 60.80 115.32 -76.00
CA LEU A 928 60.67 115.41 -77.46
C LEU A 928 59.51 116.30 -77.94
N SER A 929 58.45 116.47 -77.14
CA SER A 929 57.24 117.24 -77.53
C SER A 929 57.44 118.76 -77.56
N GLN A 930 58.56 119.29 -77.05
CA GLN A 930 58.84 120.73 -77.01
C GLN A 930 59.10 121.36 -78.40
N HIS A 931 59.18 120.56 -79.46
CA HIS A 931 59.50 121.02 -80.81
C HIS A 931 58.43 120.56 -81.80
N ARG A 932 57.95 121.49 -82.63
CA ARG A 932 56.76 121.35 -83.51
C ARG A 932 56.97 120.34 -84.64
N ASP A 933 56.91 119.06 -84.29
CA ASP A 933 56.87 117.91 -85.17
C ASP A 933 55.51 117.21 -84.99
N GLU A 934 54.58 117.50 -85.88
CA GLU A 934 53.24 116.92 -85.86
C GLU A 934 53.25 115.39 -86.05
N ARG A 935 54.31 114.84 -86.67
CA ARG A 935 54.44 113.41 -86.93
C ARG A 935 54.96 112.65 -85.71
N TRP A 936 55.79 113.25 -84.86
CA TRP A 936 56.07 112.72 -83.51
C TRP A 936 54.79 112.62 -82.69
N ASN A 937 54.00 113.70 -82.64
CA ASN A 937 52.76 113.72 -81.85
C ASN A 937 51.75 112.68 -82.40
N HIS A 938 51.57 112.60 -83.72
CA HIS A 938 50.70 111.60 -84.35
C HIS A 938 51.17 110.14 -84.13
N PHE A 939 52.48 109.91 -84.03
CA PHE A 939 53.06 108.62 -83.65
C PHE A 939 52.70 108.26 -82.20
N VAL A 940 52.98 109.16 -81.24
CA VAL A 940 52.66 108.95 -79.82
C VAL A 940 51.17 108.74 -79.60
N ALA A 941 50.32 109.61 -80.16
CA ALA A 941 48.87 109.55 -80.04
C ALA A 941 48.32 108.18 -80.47
N LYS A 942 48.69 107.71 -81.67
CA LYS A 942 48.28 106.39 -82.17
C LYS A 942 48.82 105.24 -81.33
N ALA A 943 50.07 105.32 -80.88
CA ALA A 943 50.66 104.29 -80.02
C ALA A 943 49.85 104.13 -78.71
N VAL A 944 49.51 105.24 -78.04
CA VAL A 944 48.73 105.21 -76.79
C VAL A 944 47.28 104.81 -77.04
N VAL A 945 46.63 105.28 -78.11
CA VAL A 945 45.29 104.81 -78.53
C VAL A 945 45.29 103.29 -78.65
N PHE A 946 46.30 102.71 -79.31
CA PHE A 946 46.37 101.26 -79.52
C PHE A 946 46.62 100.47 -78.23
N VAL A 947 47.44 100.98 -77.30
CA VAL A 947 47.65 100.32 -76.00
C VAL A 947 46.41 100.39 -75.12
N VAL A 948 45.80 101.57 -74.96
CA VAL A 948 44.62 101.77 -74.11
C VAL A 948 43.41 101.00 -74.62
N ALA A 949 43.17 100.99 -75.94
CA ALA A 949 41.98 100.38 -76.55
C ALA A 949 41.98 98.84 -76.59
N THR A 950 42.96 98.15 -75.99
CA THR A 950 42.90 96.70 -75.78
C THR A 950 42.32 96.29 -74.42
N GLY A 951 42.29 97.19 -73.43
CA GLY A 951 41.79 96.84 -72.09
C GLY A 951 42.69 95.90 -71.27
N ILE A 952 43.88 95.54 -71.76
CA ILE A 952 44.81 94.60 -71.09
C ILE A 952 45.57 95.26 -69.93
N LEU A 953 45.74 96.60 -69.96
CA LEU A 953 46.55 97.34 -68.98
C LEU A 953 45.81 98.23 -67.95
N PRO A 954 44.51 98.58 -68.08
CA PRO A 954 43.79 99.27 -66.99
C PRO A 954 43.72 98.47 -65.69
N GLY A 955 43.65 97.14 -65.75
CA GLY A 955 43.52 96.28 -64.56
C GLY A 955 44.69 96.42 -63.58
N LEU A 956 45.92 96.60 -64.06
CA LEU A 956 47.09 96.74 -63.19
C LEU A 956 47.24 98.16 -62.61
N ALA A 957 46.42 99.13 -63.03
CA ALA A 957 46.26 100.37 -62.28
C ALA A 957 45.55 100.14 -60.92
N ILE A 958 44.71 99.09 -60.82
CA ILE A 958 43.99 98.70 -59.60
C ILE A 958 44.97 98.11 -58.56
N LEU A 959 46.08 97.48 -58.99
CA LEU A 959 47.16 97.06 -58.08
C LEU A 959 47.76 98.23 -57.29
N GLY A 960 47.63 99.47 -57.78
CA GLY A 960 48.02 100.67 -57.03
C GLY A 960 47.06 101.05 -55.89
N ILE A 961 45.83 100.52 -55.87
CA ILE A 961 44.77 100.93 -54.92
C ILE A 961 44.69 99.97 -53.73
N MET A 962 44.61 98.66 -53.97
CA MET A 962 44.44 97.69 -52.86
C MET A 962 45.74 97.44 -52.07
N ALA A 963 46.91 97.68 -52.67
CA ALA A 963 48.22 97.52 -52.03
C ALA A 963 48.53 98.52 -50.89
N LEU A 964 47.64 99.49 -50.63
CA LEU A 964 47.85 100.58 -49.65
C LEU A 964 46.83 100.61 -48.49
N ALA A 965 45.86 99.69 -48.44
CA ALA A 965 44.69 99.81 -47.56
C ALA A 965 44.78 99.06 -46.20
N LYS A 966 45.76 98.16 -45.99
CA LYS A 966 46.25 97.86 -44.62
C LYS A 966 47.12 99.05 -44.20
N GLY A 967 46.44 100.10 -43.76
CA GLY A 967 46.82 101.46 -44.08
C GLY A 967 48.07 101.99 -43.40
N HIS A 968 48.80 102.81 -44.15
CA HIS A 968 49.10 104.18 -43.71
C HIS A 968 48.95 105.14 -44.91
N SER A 969 48.81 106.43 -44.62
CA SER A 969 48.24 107.41 -45.53
C SER A 969 49.25 108.15 -46.44
N LEU A 970 48.68 108.82 -47.46
CA LEU A 970 49.23 109.89 -48.30
C LEU A 970 49.87 109.52 -49.65
N GLY A 971 49.37 110.19 -50.70
CA GLY A 971 50.28 111.01 -51.52
C GLY A 971 50.50 110.59 -52.97
N GLN A 972 49.58 110.99 -53.84
CA GLN A 972 49.74 111.09 -55.29
C GLN A 972 51.16 111.47 -55.77
N SER A 973 51.67 110.84 -56.84
CA SER A 973 51.86 111.52 -58.15
C SER A 973 52.67 110.73 -59.18
N SER A 974 52.30 110.88 -60.47
CA SER A 974 53.18 110.97 -61.67
C SER A 974 52.37 110.69 -62.95
N GLY A 975 51.96 109.43 -63.17
CA GLY A 975 51.31 108.97 -64.42
C GLY A 975 49.99 109.66 -64.78
N HIS A 976 49.34 110.35 -63.82
CA HIS A 976 48.07 111.05 -64.01
C HIS A 976 48.12 112.17 -65.08
N ALA A 977 49.31 112.64 -65.47
CA ALA A 977 49.48 113.63 -66.54
C ALA A 977 49.49 113.02 -67.95
N PHE A 978 50.22 111.93 -68.18
CA PHE A 978 50.35 111.30 -69.51
C PHE A 978 49.00 110.78 -70.01
N PHE A 979 48.28 110.05 -69.14
CA PHE A 979 46.92 109.59 -69.42
C PHE A 979 45.95 110.74 -69.70
N LYS A 980 46.16 111.96 -69.17
CA LYS A 980 45.28 113.11 -69.48
C LYS A 980 45.49 113.60 -70.91
N THR A 981 46.72 113.86 -71.35
CA THR A 981 46.99 114.29 -72.73
C THR A 981 46.57 113.23 -73.74
N ALA A 982 46.90 111.96 -73.47
CA ALA A 982 46.44 110.85 -74.30
C ALA A 982 44.90 110.74 -74.32
N ARG A 983 44.22 110.92 -73.18
CA ARG A 983 42.75 110.92 -73.13
C ARG A 983 42.13 112.14 -73.82
N GLU A 984 42.80 113.28 -73.90
CA GLU A 984 42.28 114.43 -74.67
C GLU A 984 42.36 114.20 -76.20
N GLU A 985 43.35 113.45 -76.70
CA GLU A 985 43.35 112.98 -78.10
C GLU A 985 42.45 111.75 -78.32
N ILE A 986 42.37 110.81 -77.36
CA ILE A 986 41.48 109.64 -77.43
C ILE A 986 40.01 110.05 -77.31
N THR A 987 39.63 111.02 -76.49
CA THR A 987 38.24 111.51 -76.34
C THR A 987 37.79 112.38 -77.52
N LYS A 988 38.70 112.76 -78.43
CA LYS A 988 38.32 113.06 -79.82
C LYS A 988 37.91 111.80 -80.62
N SER A 989 37.64 110.66 -79.96
CA SER A 989 37.11 109.41 -80.54
C SER A 989 36.33 108.46 -79.58
N ASN A 990 36.82 108.06 -78.39
CA ASN A 990 36.30 106.92 -77.59
C ASN A 990 36.40 107.06 -76.04
N PRO A 991 35.63 106.30 -75.19
CA PRO A 991 35.41 106.66 -73.77
C PRO A 991 35.60 105.63 -72.59
N GLU A 992 34.96 104.44 -72.50
CA GLU A 992 34.72 103.64 -71.23
C GLU A 992 35.36 102.22 -71.07
N LEU A 993 35.49 101.69 -69.82
CA LEU A 993 35.54 100.26 -69.35
C LEU A 993 35.74 100.17 -67.78
N ILE A 994 36.04 98.98 -67.19
CA ILE A 994 36.57 98.69 -65.79
C ILE A 994 35.44 98.51 -64.70
N GLU A 995 35.47 97.77 -63.55
CA GLU A 995 36.47 97.25 -62.54
C GLU A 995 35.96 95.99 -61.73
N GLU A 996 36.80 95.15 -61.07
CA GLU A 996 36.38 93.99 -60.18
C GLU A 996 37.48 93.44 -59.16
N GLN A 997 37.11 92.62 -58.11
CA GLN A 997 37.86 91.59 -57.27
C GLN A 997 38.44 91.78 -55.81
N SER A 998 38.54 90.68 -54.96
CA SER A 998 39.47 90.40 -53.78
C SER A 998 39.28 89.00 -53.04
N LEU A 999 40.10 88.58 -52.01
CA LEU A 999 40.41 87.14 -51.57
C LEU A 999 40.96 86.87 -50.09
N ASP A 1000 40.89 85.63 -49.46
CA ASP A 1000 41.74 85.10 -48.30
C ASP A 1000 41.67 83.53 -47.94
N LEU A 1001 42.35 82.97 -46.87
CA LEU A 1001 42.90 81.55 -46.73
C LEU A 1001 42.88 80.69 -45.38
N ASN A 1002 43.14 79.34 -45.47
CA ASN A 1002 43.85 78.35 -44.54
C ASN A 1002 43.22 77.71 -43.23
N PRO A 1003 43.83 76.68 -42.49
CA PRO A 1003 44.51 75.38 -42.83
C PRO A 1003 44.26 74.13 -41.89
N GLY A 1004 44.75 72.91 -42.25
CA GLY A 1004 45.07 71.76 -41.33
C GLY A 1004 44.43 70.37 -41.65
N ALA A 1005 44.76 69.20 -41.07
CA ALA A 1005 45.91 68.71 -40.24
C ALA A 1005 45.93 67.14 -40.09
N ASN A 1006 46.96 66.53 -39.46
CA ASN A 1006 47.20 65.07 -39.15
C ASN A 1006 47.23 64.82 -37.61
N GLY A 1007 47.41 63.63 -36.99
CA GLY A 1007 47.62 62.23 -37.39
C GLY A 1007 48.58 61.51 -36.39
N GLY A 1008 48.50 60.18 -36.23
CA GLY A 1008 49.33 59.40 -35.28
C GLY A 1008 48.87 57.97 -35.10
#